data_AF-A0A7S8DDV0-F1
#
_entry.id   AF-A0A7S8DDV0-F1
#
_cell.length_a   1.000
_cell.length_b   1.000
_cell.length_c   1.000
_cell.angle_alpha   90.00
_cell.angle_beta   90.00
_cell.angle_gamma   90.00
#
_symmetry.space_group_name_H-M   'P 1'
#
loop_
_entity.id
_entity.type
_entity.pdbx_description
1 polymer ?
#
loop_
_entity_poly.entity_id
_entity_poly.type
_entity_poly.pdbx_seq_one_letter_code
_entity_poly.pdbx_strand_id
1 'polypeptide(L)'
;MGGLLKNPLRPREPKLPLYQKVNSPNKERFSDDDYSSDEDSDYEDEPYSPESSSAGSSRHTSGSANSGLLMLPSHQKKPLPLRRRIAKVYPYRVPNKVTRYLFCTVISLIIIMVLSLVRASQVENWKVANGKVDNRPPPPPPAWEKFPFLERYYGGLKTLVNFNELKPEWPHVKNEPEMLGEGNDWNKQNEIKSGKASDKDKDKDSDETDKAATEEIEAEAQGTKAPKKETRDESKPKDDSTDKKEDKPKDDPKATKAKLPKSNDWSGYANKTKETDMQECFLDVDGKVRVPQLRYYNGRPQGFPEHAVGSYEVLDLPEDICFDRYGRYGPYGFGYSSRNGGLSVGEYGLKEGSDAVWENTPRVDYRHIDWAEVQRRCFKTNQARFKEVPEKIQTPHGFFAHEPKPKALPSSTLMRRGVEDEKPNTVKETPTSKVESAKTEAAQPKQTDSEEIKSNVSKVDESKTVESNVNTSKAAATKVAEVSKSETPKPKETTAQKSQPEKSKVDDDEDSENDVPEVPKVESPKPSGAGLSRTAVVVRCWDEYNWREDDIAHLRSLITELAITSGGRYDIHLLVQVKNEAAHPVWADERIYQERIEESIPEEFRGLVTLWSETQMLALYQGIYDHFSRGPDLPVHGVYRGLSMAMQYFAHKHPEYDYFWQWEMDVRYTGHYYDLFSKVEGWSKAQPRKGLWERNSRFYFPSIHGTWEDFSQMSRVQSQMGVVGADNVWKGVHGLDGKTPDQDTKGHRTVWGPLRPKDDDDWFEPGNDPVAPTSYEKDHYQWGVGEEADYIALNPMFNPDGTTWGLKDDITGFNRSEGLPPRRANIITTSRMSRRLLTTMHKMTAFKKQFAFPEMWPATVALQHGYKAVSVPHPVYVDRTWPPAYMAQVFNNGRDGTSGGSRTSIFGDREHNMHGLSWFYNSGFAPNMYRRWLGLRVNNDGGEEFEGTEDQSKKGKGVGNMRGGEGRMCLPPMLLHPVKDVELPVEAPKAEAEEGKAPQSDPGA
;
A
#
# COMPACT_ATOMS: atom_id res chain seq x y z
N MET A 1 -13.94 84.22 22.96
CA MET A 1 -12.49 84.00 23.19
C MET A 1 -12.34 82.71 23.97
N GLY A 2 -11.46 81.75 23.64
CA GLY A 2 -10.65 81.60 22.44
C GLY A 2 -9.47 80.62 22.63
N GLY A 3 -9.33 79.62 21.75
CA GLY A 3 -8.18 78.68 21.74
C GLY A 3 -8.26 77.50 22.72
N LEU A 4 -7.57 76.36 22.50
CA LEU A 4 -6.70 75.94 21.39
C LEU A 4 -6.72 74.40 21.20
N LEU A 5 -6.64 73.97 19.93
CA LEU A 5 -6.11 72.71 19.38
C LEU A 5 -6.65 71.32 19.85
N LYS A 6 -6.98 70.48 18.85
CA LYS A 6 -7.17 69.02 18.97
C LYS A 6 -6.21 68.27 18.05
N ASN A 7 -5.34 67.43 18.61
CA ASN A 7 -4.78 66.19 18.04
C ASN A 7 -3.85 65.56 19.11
N PRO A 8 -3.61 64.22 19.15
CA PRO A 8 -3.23 63.44 17.97
C PRO A 8 -3.93 62.07 17.79
N LEU A 9 -3.64 61.47 16.64
CA LEU A 9 -3.81 60.04 16.36
C LEU A 9 -2.92 59.19 17.28
N ARG A 10 -3.43 58.08 17.79
CA ARG A 10 -2.64 56.89 18.15
C ARG A 10 -3.51 55.63 17.91
N PRO A 11 -3.07 54.65 17.10
CA PRO A 11 -3.82 53.41 16.90
C PRO A 11 -3.98 52.62 18.20
N ARG A 12 -5.04 51.80 18.31
CA ARG A 12 -5.07 50.69 19.26
C ARG A 12 -4.25 49.56 18.66
N GLU A 13 -3.09 49.27 19.25
CA GLU A 13 -2.32 48.07 18.91
C GLU A 13 -3.18 46.83 19.22
N PRO A 14 -3.34 45.89 18.27
CA PRO A 14 -3.87 44.58 18.60
C PRO A 14 -2.81 43.83 19.40
N LYS A 15 -3.01 43.70 20.72
CA LYS A 15 -2.21 42.77 21.52
C LYS A 15 -2.43 41.35 21.00
N LEU A 16 -1.45 40.83 20.27
CA LEU A 16 -1.35 39.41 19.96
C LEU A 16 -1.41 38.61 21.28
N PRO A 17 -2.13 37.47 21.32
CA PRO A 17 -2.05 36.58 22.47
C PRO A 17 -0.63 36.04 22.60
N LEU A 18 -0.20 35.80 23.84
CA LEU A 18 1.08 35.16 24.13
C LEU A 18 0.98 33.66 23.80
N TYR A 19 1.28 33.32 22.55
CA TYR A 19 1.63 31.95 22.19
C TYR A 19 2.86 31.52 22.99
N GLN A 20 2.81 30.35 23.61
CA GLN A 20 4.00 29.73 24.17
C GLN A 20 4.91 29.31 23.02
N LYS A 21 5.90 30.16 22.69
CA LYS A 21 7.08 29.72 21.96
C LYS A 21 7.81 28.71 22.83
N VAL A 22 7.60 27.43 22.55
CA VAL A 22 8.47 26.37 23.05
C VAL A 22 9.82 26.55 22.36
N ASN A 23 10.75 27.22 23.04
CA ASN A 23 12.16 27.18 22.69
C ASN A 23 12.64 25.76 22.99
N SER A 24 12.60 24.84 22.02
CA SER A 24 13.07 23.46 22.20
C SER A 24 14.53 23.44 22.64
N PRO A 25 14.84 23.04 23.89
CA PRO A 25 16.20 22.99 24.38
C PRO A 25 16.76 21.58 24.14
N ASN A 26 16.82 21.18 22.86
CA ASN A 26 17.80 20.26 22.29
C ASN A 26 17.59 20.14 20.78
N LYS A 27 18.70 20.12 20.03
CA LYS A 27 18.74 19.80 18.60
C LYS A 27 19.22 18.35 18.45
N GLU A 28 18.49 17.43 19.07
CA GLU A 28 18.82 16.00 19.08
C GLU A 28 17.81 15.20 18.28
N ARG A 29 18.32 14.17 17.60
CA ARG A 29 17.63 13.41 16.57
C ARG A 29 17.16 12.08 17.16
N PHE A 30 16.04 12.11 17.87
CA PHE A 30 15.33 10.91 18.31
C PHE A 30 14.08 10.72 17.44
N SER A 31 14.30 10.02 16.34
CA SER A 31 13.28 9.29 15.58
C SER A 31 13.89 7.90 15.41
N ASP A 32 13.23 6.87 15.93
CA ASP A 32 13.71 5.48 15.85
C ASP A 32 13.44 4.93 14.44
N ASP A 33 14.21 5.47 13.49
CA ASP A 33 14.14 5.20 12.06
C ASP A 33 14.88 3.89 11.74
N ASP A 34 14.39 2.72 12.17
CA ASP A 34 15.02 1.42 11.83
C ASP A 34 14.71 0.95 10.38
N TYR A 35 14.91 1.90 9.47
CA TYR A 35 14.98 1.76 8.03
C TYR A 35 16.36 2.21 7.54
N SER A 36 17.42 1.92 8.31
CA SER A 36 18.78 2.19 7.83
C SER A 36 19.10 1.34 6.59
N SER A 37 19.80 1.98 5.66
CA SER A 37 20.17 1.47 4.34
C SER A 37 21.68 1.65 4.15
N ASP A 38 22.45 1.04 5.05
CA ASP A 38 23.91 1.11 5.04
C ASP A 38 24.49 0.13 4.00
N GLU A 39 25.05 0.69 2.92
CA GLU A 39 26.13 0.04 2.17
C GLU A 39 27.49 0.36 2.86
N ASP A 40 28.55 -0.32 2.41
CA ASP A 40 29.94 -0.18 2.86
C ASP A 40 30.26 -0.59 4.32
N SER A 41 30.53 -1.89 4.51
CA SER A 41 31.63 -2.32 5.40
C SER A 41 32.38 -3.51 4.79
N ASP A 42 33.67 -3.32 4.50
CA ASP A 42 34.59 -4.36 4.02
C ASP A 42 35.13 -5.23 5.18
N TYR A 43 35.57 -6.45 4.85
CA TYR A 43 36.18 -7.40 5.78
C TYR A 43 37.55 -6.95 6.31
N GLU A 44 37.80 -7.23 7.59
CA GLU A 44 39.11 -7.71 8.06
C GLU A 44 38.89 -8.89 9.04
N ASP A 45 39.57 -10.01 8.78
CA ASP A 45 39.66 -11.16 9.70
C ASP A 45 40.82 -10.95 10.69
N GLU A 46 40.72 -11.50 11.90
CA GLU A 46 41.84 -12.20 12.57
C GLU A 46 41.27 -13.11 13.69
N PRO A 47 41.91 -14.26 14.03
CA PRO A 47 41.22 -15.37 14.67
C PRO A 47 41.47 -15.51 16.17
N TYR A 48 40.58 -16.26 16.84
CA TYR A 48 40.94 -17.01 18.05
C TYR A 48 40.51 -18.48 17.92
N SER A 49 41.46 -19.39 18.19
CA SER A 49 41.23 -20.84 18.12
C SER A 49 40.69 -21.41 19.45
N PRO A 50 39.95 -22.54 19.43
CA PRO A 50 39.21 -23.04 20.59
C PRO A 50 39.97 -24.07 21.43
N GLU A 51 39.64 -24.18 22.72
CA GLU A 51 40.04 -25.32 23.57
C GLU A 51 38.89 -25.89 24.41
N SER A 52 38.67 -27.21 24.29
CA SER A 52 37.94 -28.10 25.21
C SER A 52 36.39 -27.92 25.29
N SER A 53 35.57 -28.94 25.58
CA SER A 53 35.87 -30.31 26.04
C SER A 53 34.85 -31.37 25.57
N SER A 54 35.20 -32.65 25.79
CA SER A 54 34.42 -33.93 25.81
C SER A 54 32.89 -33.87 26.02
N ALA A 55 32.04 -34.84 25.62
CA ALA A 55 32.15 -36.16 24.92
C ALA A 55 30.72 -36.63 24.51
N GLY A 56 30.43 -37.73 23.79
CA GLY A 56 31.22 -38.78 23.13
C GLY A 56 30.37 -40.06 22.86
N SER A 57 30.87 -41.03 22.08
CA SER A 57 30.23 -42.33 21.68
C SER A 57 29.06 -42.22 20.68
N SER A 58 28.90 -43.04 19.63
CA SER A 58 29.79 -43.92 18.81
C SER A 58 29.09 -44.11 17.41
N ARG A 59 29.24 -45.11 16.51
CA ARG A 59 29.83 -46.48 16.48
C ARG A 59 29.92 -47.01 15.02
N HIS A 60 30.53 -48.19 14.80
CA HIS A 60 30.61 -48.99 13.53
C HIS A 60 31.38 -48.35 12.34
N THR A 61 32.58 -48.82 11.93
CA THR A 61 33.02 -50.12 11.31
C THR A 61 32.43 -50.36 9.90
N SER A 62 33.19 -50.64 8.83
CA SER A 62 34.53 -51.27 8.67
C SER A 62 35.38 -50.50 7.61
N GLY A 63 36.70 -50.64 7.42
CA GLY A 63 37.61 -51.80 7.44
C GLY A 63 37.79 -52.33 5.99
N SER A 64 38.98 -52.50 5.41
CA SER A 64 40.38 -52.44 5.91
C SER A 64 41.38 -51.98 4.83
N ALA A 65 42.63 -51.67 5.21
CA ALA A 65 43.69 -51.21 4.31
C ALA A 65 44.35 -52.32 3.48
N ASN A 66 45.10 -51.93 2.43
CA ASN A 66 45.97 -52.81 1.65
C ASN A 66 47.38 -52.21 1.53
N SER A 67 48.40 -53.02 1.70
CA SER A 67 49.82 -52.69 1.47
C SER A 67 50.50 -53.87 0.77
N GLY A 68 51.55 -53.62 -0.02
CA GLY A 68 52.28 -54.65 -0.75
C GLY A 68 52.64 -54.24 -2.17
N LEU A 69 53.82 -54.64 -2.63
CA LEU A 69 54.43 -54.25 -3.90
C LEU A 69 54.87 -55.50 -4.69
N LEU A 70 55.03 -55.34 -6.02
CA LEU A 70 55.80 -56.17 -6.96
C LEU A 70 55.11 -57.33 -7.73
N MET A 71 55.72 -57.59 -8.89
CA MET A 71 55.65 -58.75 -9.81
C MET A 71 54.47 -58.92 -10.79
N LEU A 72 54.78 -58.58 -12.05
CA LEU A 72 54.32 -59.22 -13.30
C LEU A 72 54.96 -60.65 -13.42
N PRO A 73 54.61 -61.54 -14.41
CA PRO A 73 53.97 -61.24 -15.70
C PRO A 73 52.95 -62.27 -16.28
N SER A 74 52.42 -61.91 -17.47
CA SER A 74 52.26 -62.77 -18.66
C SER A 74 50.87 -63.30 -19.11
N HIS A 75 50.63 -63.05 -20.40
CA HIS A 75 49.95 -63.89 -21.41
C HIS A 75 48.43 -63.80 -21.72
N GLN A 76 48.19 -63.27 -22.94
CA GLN A 76 47.22 -63.69 -23.97
C GLN A 76 45.68 -63.58 -23.73
N LYS A 77 45.06 -62.77 -24.61
CA LYS A 77 44.19 -63.29 -25.69
C LYS A 77 44.17 -62.34 -26.92
N LYS A 78 43.66 -62.81 -28.06
CA LYS A 78 43.70 -62.16 -29.39
C LYS A 78 42.29 -61.78 -29.89
N PRO A 79 42.14 -60.97 -30.97
CA PRO A 79 41.03 -60.02 -31.12
C PRO A 79 39.99 -60.33 -32.23
N LEU A 80 38.91 -59.54 -32.22
CA LEU A 80 37.97 -59.28 -33.34
C LEU A 80 37.53 -57.79 -33.30
N PRO A 81 36.93 -57.20 -34.35
CA PRO A 81 37.60 -56.89 -35.62
C PRO A 81 37.48 -55.39 -36.01
N LEU A 82 38.08 -54.99 -37.15
CA LEU A 82 38.18 -53.59 -37.59
C LEU A 82 36.82 -52.92 -37.92
N ARG A 83 36.70 -51.63 -37.59
CA ARG A 83 35.83 -50.67 -38.29
C ARG A 83 36.68 -49.58 -38.96
N ARG A 84 36.16 -48.98 -40.04
CA ARG A 84 36.93 -48.15 -41.01
C ARG A 84 37.55 -46.88 -40.40
N ARG A 85 38.71 -46.49 -40.95
CA ARG A 85 39.34 -45.18 -40.70
C ARG A 85 38.41 -44.04 -41.14
N ILE A 86 38.34 -42.99 -40.34
CA ILE A 86 38.15 -41.61 -40.82
C ILE A 86 39.44 -40.87 -40.46
N ALA A 87 40.02 -40.12 -41.40
CA ALA A 87 41.25 -39.39 -41.16
C ALA A 87 40.98 -38.18 -40.25
N LYS A 88 41.68 -38.11 -39.10
CA LYS A 88 41.80 -36.86 -38.34
C LYS A 88 43.11 -36.17 -38.72
N VAL A 89 43.00 -34.90 -39.10
CA VAL A 89 44.13 -34.00 -39.30
C VAL A 89 44.82 -33.77 -37.95
N TYR A 90 46.14 -33.92 -37.89
CA TYR A 90 46.92 -33.50 -36.73
C TYR A 90 47.22 -32.00 -36.86
N PRO A 91 46.89 -31.16 -35.86
CA PRO A 91 47.46 -29.81 -35.79
C PRO A 91 48.98 -29.89 -35.56
N TYR A 92 49.68 -28.90 -36.10
CA TYR A 92 51.15 -28.86 -36.17
C TYR A 92 51.79 -28.89 -34.77
N ARG A 93 52.69 -29.85 -34.52
CA ARG A 93 53.34 -30.02 -33.21
C ARG A 93 54.51 -29.04 -33.08
N VAL A 94 54.24 -27.87 -32.52
CA VAL A 94 55.20 -26.76 -32.36
C VAL A 94 56.47 -27.24 -31.62
N PRO A 95 57.70 -26.93 -32.12
CA PRO A 95 58.94 -27.48 -31.53
C PRO A 95 59.17 -27.05 -30.08
N ASN A 96 59.57 -28.00 -29.22
CA ASN A 96 59.70 -27.82 -27.76
C ASN A 96 60.49 -26.57 -27.31
N LYS A 97 61.44 -26.06 -28.12
CA LYS A 97 62.13 -24.80 -27.82
C LYS A 97 61.18 -23.60 -27.85
N VAL A 98 60.35 -23.49 -28.90
CA VAL A 98 59.36 -22.42 -29.06
C VAL A 98 58.30 -22.51 -27.95
N THR A 99 57.81 -23.71 -27.65
CA THR A 99 56.86 -23.93 -26.54
C THR A 99 57.46 -23.50 -25.20
N ARG A 100 58.74 -23.77 -24.96
CA ARG A 100 59.43 -23.36 -23.72
C ARG A 100 59.58 -21.84 -23.61
N TYR A 101 59.94 -21.14 -24.69
CA TYR A 101 59.94 -19.68 -24.71
C TYR A 101 58.54 -19.09 -24.52
N LEU A 102 57.51 -19.68 -25.16
CA LEU A 102 56.13 -19.22 -25.03
C LEU A 102 55.60 -19.39 -23.60
N PHE A 103 55.89 -20.52 -22.94
CA PHE A 103 55.62 -20.70 -21.51
C PHE A 103 56.40 -19.69 -20.65
N CYS A 104 57.68 -19.44 -20.93
CA CYS A 104 58.44 -18.40 -20.21
C CYS A 104 57.81 -17.02 -20.39
N THR A 105 57.39 -16.61 -21.60
CA THR A 105 56.74 -15.31 -21.81
C THR A 105 55.38 -15.22 -21.11
N VAL A 106 54.58 -16.30 -21.09
CA VAL A 106 53.30 -16.33 -20.36
C VAL A 106 53.54 -16.24 -18.85
N ILE A 107 54.51 -16.97 -18.31
CA ILE A 107 54.89 -16.89 -16.89
C ILE A 107 55.43 -15.50 -16.54
N SER A 108 56.26 -14.89 -17.39
CA SER A 108 56.71 -13.51 -17.20
C SER A 108 55.56 -12.50 -17.25
N LEU A 109 54.59 -12.65 -18.15
CA LEU A 109 53.40 -11.80 -18.20
C LEU A 109 52.52 -11.97 -16.95
N ILE A 110 52.33 -13.20 -16.46
CA ILE A 110 51.60 -13.46 -15.20
C ILE A 110 52.34 -12.86 -14.00
N ILE A 111 53.67 -12.99 -13.93
CA ILE A 111 54.48 -12.39 -12.86
C ILE A 111 54.41 -10.86 -12.92
N ILE A 112 54.49 -10.26 -14.11
CA ILE A 112 54.32 -8.81 -14.30
C ILE A 112 52.91 -8.39 -13.87
N MET A 113 51.86 -9.11 -14.27
CA MET A 113 50.47 -8.83 -13.86
C MET A 113 50.29 -8.93 -12.34
N VAL A 114 50.83 -9.96 -11.70
CA VAL A 114 50.77 -10.13 -10.23
C VAL A 114 51.56 -9.03 -9.53
N LEU A 115 52.76 -8.67 -10.01
CA LEU A 115 53.52 -7.55 -9.45
C LEU A 115 52.83 -6.19 -9.68
N SER A 116 52.14 -5.99 -10.80
CA SER A 116 51.30 -4.83 -11.06
C SER A 116 50.09 -4.77 -10.13
N LEU A 117 49.41 -5.89 -9.88
CA LEU A 117 48.27 -5.97 -8.95
C LEU A 117 48.70 -5.80 -7.50
N VAL A 118 49.81 -6.41 -7.07
CA VAL A 118 50.40 -6.19 -5.73
C VAL A 118 50.87 -4.75 -5.58
N ARG A 119 51.47 -4.14 -6.62
CA ARG A 119 51.84 -2.72 -6.57
C ARG A 119 50.62 -1.80 -6.57
N ALA A 120 49.54 -2.14 -7.28
CA ALA A 120 48.29 -1.41 -7.24
C ALA A 120 47.67 -1.49 -5.82
N SER A 121 47.52 -2.69 -5.27
CA SER A 121 47.06 -2.90 -3.88
C SER A 121 47.94 -2.17 -2.86
N GLN A 122 49.27 -2.21 -2.97
CA GLN A 122 50.16 -1.45 -2.09
C GLN A 122 50.03 0.06 -2.27
N VAL A 123 49.72 0.56 -3.47
CA VAL A 123 49.46 1.99 -3.73
C VAL A 123 48.08 2.41 -3.20
N GLU A 124 47.03 1.60 -3.34
CA GLU A 124 45.73 1.86 -2.74
C GLU A 124 45.80 1.81 -1.20
N ASN A 125 46.41 0.78 -0.62
CA ASN A 125 46.60 0.70 0.83
C ASN A 125 47.48 1.84 1.35
N TRP A 126 48.47 2.32 0.57
CA TRP A 126 49.26 3.51 0.92
C TRP A 126 48.48 4.82 0.78
N LYS A 127 47.56 4.94 -0.19
CA LYS A 127 46.63 6.08 -0.26
C LYS A 127 45.70 6.10 0.95
N VAL A 128 45.08 4.96 1.28
CA VAL A 128 44.19 4.78 2.44
C VAL A 128 44.91 5.12 3.74
N ALA A 129 46.09 4.53 3.98
CA ALA A 129 46.87 4.76 5.20
C ALA A 129 47.39 6.21 5.35
N ASN A 130 47.49 6.97 4.26
CA ASN A 130 47.85 8.40 4.28
C ASN A 130 46.62 9.34 4.14
N GLY A 131 45.40 8.84 4.32
CA GLY A 131 44.17 9.65 4.28
C GLY A 131 43.84 10.25 2.91
N LYS A 132 44.45 9.75 1.83
CA LYS A 132 44.15 10.14 0.44
C LYS A 132 43.16 9.17 -0.22
N VAL A 133 42.03 8.97 0.45
CA VAL A 133 40.83 8.53 -0.25
C VAL A 133 40.28 9.75 -0.96
N ASP A 134 40.55 9.87 -2.26
CA ASP A 134 39.76 10.75 -3.11
C ASP A 134 38.32 10.20 -3.06
N ASN A 135 37.43 10.91 -2.37
CA ASN A 135 36.03 10.51 -2.24
C ASN A 135 35.48 10.15 -3.63
N ARG A 136 34.93 8.94 -3.78
CA ARG A 136 34.18 8.58 -4.99
C ARG A 136 33.18 9.73 -5.22
N PRO A 137 33.19 10.41 -6.38
CA PRO A 137 32.25 11.51 -6.60
C PRO A 137 30.83 10.95 -6.41
N PRO A 138 29.98 11.62 -5.62
CA PRO A 138 28.69 11.06 -5.24
C PRO A 138 27.91 10.69 -6.51
N PRO A 139 27.14 9.58 -6.49
CA PRO A 139 26.41 9.14 -7.66
C PRO A 139 25.56 10.30 -8.19
N PRO A 140 25.54 10.54 -9.52
CA PRO A 140 24.87 11.71 -10.08
C PRO A 140 23.39 11.69 -9.68
N PRO A 141 22.82 12.85 -9.27
CA PRO A 141 21.49 12.89 -8.69
C PRO A 141 20.46 12.24 -9.62
N PRO A 142 19.54 11.42 -9.07
CA PRO A 142 18.51 10.70 -9.82
C PRO A 142 17.86 11.58 -10.90
N ALA A 143 17.62 11.00 -12.08
CA ALA A 143 17.20 11.76 -13.25
C ALA A 143 15.90 12.58 -13.01
N TRP A 144 15.03 12.10 -12.12
CA TRP A 144 13.78 12.74 -11.75
C TRP A 144 13.94 14.03 -10.93
N GLU A 145 15.02 14.17 -10.15
CA GLU A 145 15.28 15.37 -9.34
C GLU A 145 15.53 16.62 -10.18
N LYS A 146 15.81 16.43 -11.48
CA LYS A 146 16.05 17.48 -12.47
C LYS A 146 14.76 18.05 -13.06
N PHE A 147 13.62 17.37 -12.90
CA PHE A 147 12.33 17.90 -13.32
C PHE A 147 11.80 18.90 -12.27
N PRO A 148 11.35 20.11 -12.68
CA PRO A 148 10.81 21.08 -11.74
C PRO A 148 9.54 20.58 -11.05
N PHE A 149 9.32 21.08 -9.83
CA PHE A 149 8.12 20.81 -9.03
C PHE A 149 6.87 21.40 -9.68
N LEU A 150 5.74 20.72 -9.48
CA LEU A 150 4.40 21.19 -9.83
C LEU A 150 3.88 22.15 -8.75
N GLU A 151 3.34 23.28 -9.17
CA GLU A 151 2.92 24.38 -8.31
C GLU A 151 1.40 24.39 -8.06
N ARG A 152 0.60 23.93 -9.02
CA ARG A 152 -0.85 24.19 -9.02
C ARG A 152 -1.67 23.26 -8.12
N TYR A 153 -1.04 22.27 -7.49
CA TYR A 153 -1.59 21.58 -6.31
C TYR A 153 -1.93 22.55 -5.17
N TYR A 154 -1.14 23.63 -5.03
CA TYR A 154 -1.28 24.63 -3.97
C TYR A 154 -2.21 25.80 -4.37
N GLY A 155 -2.95 25.67 -5.48
CA GLY A 155 -3.99 26.61 -5.90
C GLY A 155 -5.19 26.61 -4.96
N GLY A 156 -5.83 27.78 -4.83
CA GLY A 156 -6.84 28.01 -3.79
C GLY A 156 -8.30 28.08 -4.27
N LEU A 157 -9.25 28.04 -3.32
CA LEU A 157 -10.70 28.07 -3.57
C LEU A 157 -11.19 29.26 -4.44
N LYS A 158 -10.45 30.37 -4.54
CA LYS A 158 -10.82 31.52 -5.38
C LYS A 158 -10.41 31.34 -6.85
N THR A 159 -9.65 30.30 -7.19
CA THR A 159 -9.23 29.97 -8.56
C THR A 159 -9.88 28.69 -9.10
N LEU A 160 -10.97 28.19 -8.47
CA LEU A 160 -11.72 27.05 -9.01
C LEU A 160 -12.32 27.37 -10.39
N VAL A 161 -12.13 26.46 -11.33
CA VAL A 161 -12.73 26.44 -12.68
C VAL A 161 -13.50 25.14 -12.87
N ASN A 162 -14.52 25.13 -13.75
CA ASN A 162 -15.25 23.89 -14.04
C ASN A 162 -14.30 22.85 -14.64
N PHE A 163 -14.54 21.56 -14.40
CA PHE A 163 -13.63 20.50 -14.86
C PHE A 163 -13.39 20.53 -16.38
N ASN A 164 -14.43 20.81 -17.18
CA ASN A 164 -14.34 20.95 -18.64
C ASN A 164 -13.56 22.21 -19.12
N GLU A 165 -13.27 23.15 -18.22
CA GLU A 165 -12.53 24.38 -18.47
C GLU A 165 -11.10 24.31 -17.88
N LEU A 166 -10.81 23.28 -17.10
CA LEU A 166 -9.51 23.06 -16.46
C LEU A 166 -8.45 22.79 -17.52
N LYS A 167 -7.46 23.68 -17.58
CA LYS A 167 -6.18 23.41 -18.23
C LYS A 167 -5.18 22.97 -17.16
N PRO A 168 -4.78 21.69 -17.09
CA PRO A 168 -3.84 21.23 -16.07
C PRO A 168 -2.42 21.73 -16.37
N GLU A 169 -1.61 21.88 -15.33
CA GLU A 169 -0.17 22.16 -15.41
C GLU A 169 0.60 20.96 -16.00
N TRP A 170 0.09 19.74 -15.83
CA TRP A 170 0.71 18.49 -16.27
C TRP A 170 -0.37 17.40 -16.38
N PRO A 171 -0.29 16.46 -17.36
CA PRO A 171 0.79 16.20 -18.31
C PRO A 171 0.79 17.05 -19.58
N HIS A 172 1.98 17.39 -20.08
CA HIS A 172 2.16 18.01 -21.40
C HIS A 172 2.11 16.96 -22.53
N VAL A 173 0.92 16.52 -22.93
CA VAL A 173 0.74 15.51 -24.00
C VAL A 173 0.88 16.15 -25.39
N LYS A 174 2.12 16.52 -25.74
CA LYS A 174 2.66 16.92 -27.06
C LYS A 174 1.80 17.89 -27.92
N ASN A 175 2.22 19.16 -27.99
CA ASN A 175 2.43 19.85 -29.28
C ASN A 175 3.18 21.21 -29.23
N GLU A 176 3.71 21.65 -28.09
CA GLU A 176 4.53 22.88 -28.01
C GLU A 176 5.99 22.56 -27.62
N PRO A 177 7.00 22.88 -28.45
CA PRO A 177 8.41 22.61 -28.18
C PRO A 177 9.13 23.78 -27.47
N GLU A 178 8.56 24.32 -26.39
CA GLU A 178 9.21 25.36 -25.56
C GLU A 178 9.40 24.90 -24.11
N MET A 179 10.46 24.11 -23.84
CA MET A 179 11.11 23.95 -22.51
C MET A 179 12.33 23.02 -22.50
N LEU A 180 12.87 22.63 -23.66
CA LEU A 180 14.23 22.07 -23.75
C LEU A 180 15.13 23.10 -24.46
N GLY A 181 15.99 23.76 -23.68
CA GLY A 181 17.04 24.62 -24.22
C GLY A 181 18.03 23.83 -25.07
N GLU A 182 18.64 24.51 -26.05
CA GLU A 182 19.59 23.92 -26.99
C GLU A 182 20.76 23.22 -26.26
N GLY A 183 21.10 21.99 -26.64
CA GLY A 183 22.33 21.34 -26.13
C GLY A 183 22.45 19.81 -26.20
N ASN A 184 21.35 19.04 -26.30
CA ASN A 184 21.37 17.59 -26.03
C ASN A 184 21.02 16.70 -27.26
N ASP A 185 22.03 16.17 -27.96
CA ASP A 185 21.92 15.39 -29.21
C ASP A 185 21.53 13.90 -29.00
N TRP A 186 20.38 13.63 -28.39
CA TRP A 186 19.92 12.26 -28.10
C TRP A 186 19.07 11.58 -29.18
N ASN A 187 18.48 12.32 -30.12
CA ASN A 187 17.54 11.73 -31.10
C ASN A 187 18.21 11.11 -32.34
N LYS A 188 19.48 11.39 -32.65
CA LYS A 188 20.11 10.95 -33.91
C LYS A 188 20.45 9.45 -34.01
N GLN A 189 20.41 8.68 -32.92
CA GLN A 189 20.84 7.27 -32.96
C GLN A 189 19.73 6.26 -33.33
N ASN A 190 18.46 6.67 -33.37
CA ASN A 190 17.33 5.75 -33.62
C ASN A 190 16.72 5.82 -35.03
N GLU A 191 17.13 6.75 -35.90
CA GLU A 191 16.58 6.93 -37.27
C GLU A 191 17.52 6.50 -38.41
N ILE A 192 18.33 5.44 -38.24
CA ILE A 192 19.08 4.83 -39.35
C ILE A 192 18.87 3.31 -39.39
N LYS A 193 17.70 2.86 -39.89
CA LYS A 193 17.49 1.56 -40.60
C LYS A 193 16.07 1.35 -41.15
N SER A 194 15.54 2.30 -41.91
CA SER A 194 14.51 1.99 -42.92
C SER A 194 14.78 2.76 -44.22
N GLY A 195 14.50 2.13 -45.37
CA GLY A 195 14.83 2.67 -46.69
C GLY A 195 15.97 1.91 -47.42
N LYS A 196 15.62 1.25 -48.53
CA LYS A 196 16.55 0.76 -49.56
C LYS A 196 16.22 1.48 -50.87
N ALA A 197 17.22 1.99 -51.60
CA ALA A 197 17.45 1.67 -53.03
C ALA A 197 18.44 2.63 -53.74
N SER A 198 19.09 2.07 -54.78
CA SER A 198 19.55 2.69 -56.05
C SER A 198 20.59 3.83 -56.10
N ASP A 199 21.71 3.47 -56.76
CA ASP A 199 22.44 4.20 -57.81
C ASP A 199 23.37 5.42 -57.56
N LYS A 200 24.67 5.09 -57.71
CA LYS A 200 25.68 5.68 -58.63
C LYS A 200 26.60 6.86 -58.23
N ASP A 201 27.87 6.59 -58.56
CA ASP A 201 28.90 7.45 -59.14
C ASP A 201 29.63 8.54 -58.31
N LYS A 202 30.89 8.18 -57.97
CA LYS A 202 32.15 8.91 -58.25
C LYS A 202 32.86 9.76 -57.19
N ASP A 203 34.05 9.24 -56.88
CA ASP A 203 35.37 9.89 -56.98
C ASP A 203 35.82 10.94 -55.95
N LYS A 204 36.84 10.49 -55.20
CA LYS A 204 38.11 11.13 -54.82
C LYS A 204 38.30 11.74 -53.43
N ASP A 205 39.37 11.25 -52.83
CA ASP A 205 40.12 11.72 -51.67
C ASP A 205 40.89 13.02 -51.97
N SER A 206 41.16 13.82 -50.92
CA SER A 206 42.53 14.10 -50.45
C SER A 206 42.53 15.09 -49.26
N ASP A 207 43.15 14.69 -48.14
CA ASP A 207 44.04 15.48 -47.27
C ASP A 207 43.52 16.77 -46.56
N GLU A 208 44.05 17.23 -45.41
CA GLU A 208 45.17 16.73 -44.58
C GLU A 208 45.01 17.06 -43.06
N THR A 209 45.43 16.12 -42.21
CA THR A 209 45.97 16.24 -40.83
C THR A 209 45.38 17.16 -39.74
N ASP A 210 45.13 16.54 -38.58
CA ASP A 210 45.25 17.15 -37.25
C ASP A 210 46.65 17.72 -36.95
N LYS A 211 46.72 18.81 -36.15
CA LYS A 211 47.78 19.07 -35.15
C LYS A 211 47.51 20.32 -34.31
N ALA A 212 47.25 20.13 -33.01
CA ALA A 212 47.68 20.95 -31.87
C ALA A 212 46.75 20.68 -30.66
N ALA A 213 47.06 19.65 -29.88
CA ALA A 213 46.60 19.56 -28.50
C ALA A 213 47.65 20.17 -27.56
N THR A 214 47.30 20.34 -26.28
CA THR A 214 48.17 20.72 -25.15
C THR A 214 48.92 22.05 -25.27
N GLU A 215 48.29 23.13 -24.79
CA GLU A 215 48.87 24.11 -23.85
C GLU A 215 47.77 25.07 -23.34
N GLU A 216 47.07 24.72 -22.24
CA GLU A 216 46.39 25.66 -21.31
C GLU A 216 45.75 24.93 -20.10
N ILE A 217 46.54 24.70 -19.05
CA ILE A 217 46.10 24.53 -17.65
C ILE A 217 47.15 25.29 -16.80
N GLU A 218 46.75 25.83 -15.64
CA GLU A 218 47.58 26.57 -14.67
C GLU A 218 47.90 28.05 -14.99
N ALA A 219 46.90 28.95 -14.94
CA ALA A 219 47.16 30.41 -14.85
C ALA A 219 46.15 31.27 -14.06
N GLU A 220 44.96 30.77 -13.64
CA GLU A 220 43.97 31.59 -12.92
C GLU A 220 43.92 31.33 -11.40
N ALA A 221 44.83 31.99 -10.67
CA ALA A 221 44.79 32.04 -9.21
C ALA A 221 44.96 33.47 -8.68
N GLN A 222 43.83 34.06 -8.24
CA GLN A 222 43.72 35.22 -7.34
C GLN A 222 44.15 36.61 -7.89
N GLY A 223 43.22 37.57 -7.92
CA GLY A 223 43.49 38.94 -8.42
C GLY A 223 42.37 39.96 -8.18
N THR A 224 41.88 40.13 -6.94
CA THR A 224 40.74 41.00 -6.63
C THR A 224 41.05 42.50 -6.67
N LYS A 225 40.19 43.30 -7.35
CA LYS A 225 39.75 44.64 -6.91
C LYS A 225 38.61 45.25 -7.73
N ALA A 226 37.60 45.78 -7.03
CA ALA A 226 36.69 46.84 -7.48
C ALA A 226 37.29 48.22 -7.05
N PRO A 227 36.62 49.39 -7.21
CA PRO A 227 35.31 49.66 -7.83
C PRO A 227 35.26 50.92 -8.75
N LYS A 228 34.11 51.18 -9.39
CA LYS A 228 33.38 52.47 -9.27
C LYS A 228 31.96 52.44 -9.87
N LYS A 229 31.25 53.56 -9.71
CA LYS A 229 29.80 53.77 -9.87
C LYS A 229 29.56 55.17 -10.47
N GLU A 230 28.35 55.42 -10.98
CA GLU A 230 27.85 56.70 -11.53
C GLU A 230 28.49 57.13 -12.88
N THR A 231 27.82 57.88 -13.78
CA THR A 231 26.57 58.66 -13.61
C THR A 231 25.63 58.58 -14.82
N ARG A 232 24.40 59.07 -14.63
CA ARG A 232 23.30 59.31 -15.59
C ARG A 232 23.44 60.71 -16.22
N ASP A 233 23.00 60.89 -17.48
CA ASP A 233 22.14 61.98 -17.99
C ASP A 233 21.95 61.85 -19.53
N GLU A 234 20.71 61.74 -20.04
CA GLU A 234 19.76 62.78 -20.46
C GLU A 234 19.98 63.36 -21.88
N SER A 235 19.05 63.03 -22.80
CA SER A 235 18.32 64.04 -23.61
C SER A 235 17.17 63.43 -24.43
N LYS A 236 16.15 64.26 -24.64
CA LYS A 236 14.95 64.11 -25.49
C LYS A 236 14.89 65.43 -26.33
N PRO A 237 13.88 65.73 -27.18
CA PRO A 237 12.74 64.94 -27.68
C PRO A 237 12.46 65.17 -29.21
N LYS A 238 11.23 64.82 -29.64
CA LYS A 238 10.44 65.35 -30.78
C LYS A 238 10.63 64.62 -32.12
N ASP A 239 9.58 63.99 -32.67
CA ASP A 239 8.33 64.49 -33.33
C ASP A 239 8.55 64.49 -34.87
N ASP A 240 7.56 64.31 -35.75
CA ASP A 240 6.12 64.54 -35.61
C ASP A 240 5.24 63.63 -36.51
N SER A 241 3.99 63.41 -36.07
CA SER A 241 2.70 63.14 -36.77
C SER A 241 2.63 62.21 -38.02
N THR A 242 1.48 61.71 -38.52
CA THR A 242 0.01 61.87 -38.32
C THR A 242 -0.66 60.47 -38.45
N ASP A 243 -1.91 60.17 -38.07
CA ASP A 243 -2.96 60.96 -37.40
C ASP A 243 -3.85 60.06 -36.51
N LYS A 244 -4.74 60.67 -35.71
CA LYS A 244 -5.67 59.95 -34.82
C LYS A 244 -7.02 59.63 -35.46
N LYS A 245 -7.66 58.58 -34.95
CA LYS A 245 -9.10 58.58 -34.72
C LYS A 245 -9.41 58.06 -33.32
N GLU A 246 -10.38 58.67 -32.65
CA GLU A 246 -10.62 58.49 -31.23
C GLU A 246 -11.49 57.27 -30.94
N ASP A 247 -11.16 56.56 -29.87
CA ASP A 247 -12.06 55.61 -29.21
C ASP A 247 -12.10 55.91 -27.71
N LYS A 248 -13.24 55.65 -27.06
CA LYS A 248 -13.42 56.01 -25.63
C LYS A 248 -12.70 55.01 -24.72
N PRO A 249 -12.16 55.45 -23.56
CA PRO A 249 -11.64 54.52 -22.58
C PRO A 249 -12.76 53.59 -22.08
N LYS A 250 -12.50 52.29 -22.07
CA LYS A 250 -13.17 51.36 -21.16
C LYS A 250 -12.36 51.29 -19.88
N ASP A 251 -13.06 51.33 -18.74
CA ASP A 251 -12.46 51.44 -17.42
C ASP A 251 -11.51 50.28 -17.07
N ASP A 252 -10.49 50.58 -16.27
CA ASP A 252 -9.63 49.57 -15.67
C ASP A 252 -10.47 48.55 -14.87
N PRO A 253 -10.30 47.23 -15.09
CA PRO A 253 -10.85 46.23 -14.20
C PRO A 253 -10.09 46.26 -12.88
N LYS A 254 -10.50 47.14 -11.96
CA LYS A 254 -10.14 47.08 -10.54
C LYS A 254 -10.26 45.63 -10.07
N ALA A 255 -9.24 45.15 -9.36
CA ALA A 255 -9.24 43.82 -8.77
C ALA A 255 -10.38 43.66 -7.76
N THR A 256 -11.55 43.22 -8.25
CA THR A 256 -12.64 42.71 -7.42
C THR A 256 -12.11 41.50 -6.68
N LYS A 257 -12.04 41.57 -5.34
CA LYS A 257 -11.73 40.40 -4.52
C LYS A 257 -12.66 39.25 -4.91
N ALA A 258 -12.11 38.20 -5.53
CA ALA A 258 -12.88 37.06 -5.99
C ALA A 258 -13.61 36.45 -4.78
N LYS A 259 -14.94 36.49 -4.82
CA LYS A 259 -15.79 35.94 -3.76
C LYS A 259 -15.62 34.43 -3.74
N LEU A 260 -15.49 33.84 -2.54
CA LEU A 260 -15.43 32.39 -2.38
C LEU A 260 -16.61 31.71 -3.08
N PRO A 261 -16.40 30.64 -3.88
CA PRO A 261 -17.48 29.84 -4.42
C PRO A 261 -18.31 29.19 -3.30
N LYS A 262 -19.60 28.93 -3.57
CA LYS A 262 -20.46 28.24 -2.62
C LYS A 262 -20.10 26.75 -2.57
N SER A 263 -19.89 26.21 -1.37
CA SER A 263 -19.76 24.77 -1.16
C SER A 263 -21.11 24.06 -1.25
N ASN A 264 -21.09 22.86 -1.79
CA ASN A 264 -22.23 21.95 -1.92
C ASN A 264 -22.18 20.87 -0.84
N ASP A 265 -23.34 20.30 -0.55
CA ASP A 265 -23.52 19.30 0.48
C ASP A 265 -23.35 17.89 -0.10
N TRP A 266 -22.47 17.06 0.48
CA TRP A 266 -22.24 15.69 0.01
C TRP A 266 -23.51 14.84 -0.02
N SER A 267 -24.53 15.16 0.77
CA SER A 267 -25.82 14.48 0.67
C SER A 267 -26.42 14.52 -0.75
N GLY A 268 -26.18 15.61 -1.48
CA GLY A 268 -26.71 15.89 -2.81
C GLY A 268 -25.79 15.58 -4.00
N TYR A 269 -24.58 15.04 -3.81
CA TYR A 269 -23.75 14.62 -4.94
C TYR A 269 -24.43 13.46 -5.69
N ALA A 270 -24.51 13.54 -7.02
CA ALA A 270 -25.34 12.66 -7.84
C ALA A 270 -24.82 11.22 -7.86
N ASN A 271 -23.53 11.06 -8.21
CA ASN A 271 -22.85 9.78 -8.38
C ASN A 271 -22.21 9.26 -7.07
N LYS A 272 -22.72 9.67 -5.90
CA LYS A 272 -22.28 9.10 -4.63
C LYS A 272 -22.90 7.71 -4.44
N THR A 273 -22.14 6.81 -3.84
CA THR A 273 -22.65 5.53 -3.32
C THR A 273 -23.73 5.79 -2.26
N LYS A 274 -24.81 5.02 -2.32
CA LYS A 274 -25.92 5.04 -1.36
C LYS A 274 -26.22 3.61 -0.94
N GLU A 275 -26.21 3.35 0.36
CA GLU A 275 -26.67 2.08 0.91
C GLU A 275 -28.20 2.00 0.78
N THR A 276 -28.75 0.87 0.33
CA THR A 276 -30.21 0.67 0.25
C THR A 276 -30.72 -0.13 1.45
N ASP A 277 -32.04 -0.03 1.69
CA ASP A 277 -32.77 -0.86 2.66
C ASP A 277 -32.25 -0.77 4.11
N MET A 278 -31.48 0.29 4.40
CA MET A 278 -30.85 0.62 5.66
C MET A 278 -31.80 1.39 6.59
N GLN A 279 -31.78 1.03 7.87
CA GLN A 279 -32.35 1.86 8.94
C GLN A 279 -31.30 2.84 9.44
N GLU A 280 -31.66 4.12 9.55
CA GLU A 280 -30.70 5.20 9.82
C GLU A 280 -30.08 5.12 11.23
N CYS A 281 -28.78 5.41 11.31
CA CYS A 281 -28.00 5.37 12.54
C CYS A 281 -27.68 6.78 13.07
N PHE A 282 -27.62 6.89 14.41
CA PHE A 282 -27.40 8.14 15.16
C PHE A 282 -26.31 7.93 16.21
N LEU A 283 -25.65 9.02 16.63
CA LEU A 283 -24.58 8.93 17.65
C LEU A 283 -25.11 8.77 19.08
N ASP A 284 -26.31 9.27 19.37
CA ASP A 284 -26.97 9.19 20.68
C ASP A 284 -27.99 8.05 20.78
N VAL A 285 -28.37 7.70 22.02
CA VAL A 285 -29.40 6.68 22.30
C VAL A 285 -30.80 7.18 21.93
N ASP A 286 -31.02 8.50 22.00
CA ASP A 286 -32.30 9.15 21.73
C ASP A 286 -32.64 9.31 20.22
N GLY A 287 -31.69 9.03 19.32
CA GLY A 287 -31.90 9.12 17.86
C GLY A 287 -31.98 10.54 17.31
N LYS A 288 -31.22 11.49 17.85
CA LYS A 288 -31.28 12.92 17.50
C LYS A 288 -29.96 13.46 16.92
N VAL A 289 -28.82 12.94 17.35
CA VAL A 289 -27.49 13.44 17.00
C VAL A 289 -27.01 12.80 15.69
N ARG A 290 -26.96 13.63 14.66
CA ARG A 290 -26.43 13.32 13.33
C ARG A 290 -25.07 14.01 13.16
N VAL A 291 -24.15 13.37 12.45
CA VAL A 291 -22.92 14.04 12.00
C VAL A 291 -23.23 14.89 10.76
N PRO A 292 -22.75 16.15 10.67
CA PRO A 292 -22.85 16.94 9.45
C PRO A 292 -22.28 16.21 8.23
N GLN A 293 -22.78 16.55 7.04
CA GLN A 293 -22.24 15.98 5.80
C GLN A 293 -20.95 16.69 5.39
N LEU A 294 -20.08 15.98 4.68
CA LEU A 294 -18.92 16.61 4.04
C LEU A 294 -19.38 17.71 3.08
N ARG A 295 -18.55 18.74 2.91
CA ARG A 295 -18.78 19.82 1.94
C ARG A 295 -17.73 19.76 0.84
N TYR A 296 -18.19 19.82 -0.40
CA TYR A 296 -17.34 19.82 -1.59
C TYR A 296 -17.55 21.10 -2.41
N TYR A 297 -16.64 21.37 -3.33
CA TYR A 297 -16.79 22.43 -4.32
C TYR A 297 -16.74 21.82 -5.71
N ASN A 298 -17.49 22.39 -6.65
CA ASN A 298 -17.46 21.96 -8.04
C ASN A 298 -16.19 22.52 -8.71
N GLY A 299 -15.56 21.72 -9.56
CA GLY A 299 -14.33 22.08 -10.25
C GLY A 299 -13.05 21.81 -9.45
N ARG A 300 -11.93 22.27 -10.02
CA ARG A 300 -10.59 22.19 -9.43
C ARG A 300 -9.88 23.55 -9.54
N PRO A 301 -8.86 23.85 -8.71
CA PRO A 301 -8.07 25.06 -8.89
C PRO A 301 -7.49 25.15 -10.31
N GLN A 302 -7.48 26.33 -10.91
CA GLN A 302 -6.93 26.53 -12.26
C GLN A 302 -5.47 26.04 -12.29
N GLY A 303 -5.15 25.20 -13.27
CA GLY A 303 -3.84 24.57 -13.40
C GLY A 303 -3.66 23.26 -12.64
N PHE A 304 -4.60 22.82 -11.80
CA PHE A 304 -4.42 21.61 -10.98
C PHE A 304 -4.00 20.41 -11.84
N PRO A 305 -2.86 19.74 -11.54
CA PRO A 305 -2.35 18.64 -12.37
C PRO A 305 -3.31 17.44 -12.45
N GLU A 306 -3.19 16.63 -13.50
CA GLU A 306 -3.84 15.32 -13.56
C GLU A 306 -3.11 14.29 -12.68
N HIS A 307 -3.74 13.14 -12.48
CA HIS A 307 -3.15 12.00 -11.81
C HIS A 307 -2.15 11.30 -12.76
N ALA A 308 -1.00 10.87 -12.24
CA ALA A 308 0.03 10.21 -13.03
C ALA A 308 -0.29 8.73 -13.28
N VAL A 309 -0.81 8.07 -12.24
CA VAL A 309 -1.15 6.64 -12.24
C VAL A 309 -2.59 6.45 -11.78
N GLY A 310 -3.23 5.38 -12.25
CA GLY A 310 -4.59 5.02 -11.93
C GLY A 310 -5.62 5.80 -12.74
N SER A 311 -6.88 5.82 -12.31
CA SER A 311 -7.93 6.65 -12.92
C SER A 311 -9.13 6.83 -11.99
N TYR A 312 -9.75 8.01 -12.07
CA TYR A 312 -11.04 8.29 -11.44
C TYR A 312 -12.17 7.56 -12.17
N GLU A 313 -12.26 7.72 -13.50
CA GLU A 313 -13.25 7.08 -14.39
C GLU A 313 -13.33 5.57 -14.17
N VAL A 314 -12.17 4.88 -14.14
CA VAL A 314 -12.11 3.41 -13.99
C VAL A 314 -12.74 2.92 -12.68
N LEU A 315 -12.77 3.77 -11.65
CA LEU A 315 -13.35 3.46 -10.34
C LEU A 315 -14.67 4.22 -10.05
N ASP A 316 -15.26 4.92 -11.02
CA ASP A 316 -16.37 5.87 -10.83
C ASP A 316 -16.12 6.90 -9.70
N LEU A 317 -14.86 7.20 -9.39
CA LEU A 317 -14.53 8.17 -8.34
C LEU A 317 -14.77 9.59 -8.87
N PRO A 318 -15.24 10.52 -8.02
CA PRO A 318 -15.67 11.84 -8.49
C PRO A 318 -14.46 12.73 -8.80
N GLU A 319 -14.15 12.87 -10.09
CA GLU A 319 -13.00 13.66 -10.55
C GLU A 319 -13.28 15.18 -10.56
N ASP A 320 -14.55 15.55 -10.77
CA ASP A 320 -15.04 16.89 -11.08
C ASP A 320 -15.18 17.84 -9.88
N ILE A 321 -14.77 17.41 -8.69
CA ILE A 321 -14.95 18.12 -7.41
C ILE A 321 -13.66 18.17 -6.59
N CYS A 322 -13.62 19.07 -5.60
CA CYS A 322 -12.56 19.12 -4.59
C CYS A 322 -13.08 19.42 -3.18
N PHE A 323 -12.28 19.10 -2.17
CA PHE A 323 -12.57 19.26 -0.74
C PHE A 323 -11.49 20.14 -0.09
N ASP A 324 -11.91 21.06 0.80
CA ASP A 324 -11.03 21.80 1.69
C ASP A 324 -11.07 21.20 3.11
N ARG A 325 -10.12 21.57 3.97
CA ARG A 325 -10.01 21.01 5.33
C ARG A 325 -11.28 21.16 6.18
N TYR A 326 -12.04 22.25 6.01
CA TYR A 326 -13.30 22.43 6.73
C TYR A 326 -14.42 21.54 6.16
N GLY A 327 -14.55 21.46 4.83
CA GLY A 327 -15.50 20.54 4.19
C GLY A 327 -15.19 19.07 4.43
N ARG A 328 -13.92 18.71 4.66
CA ARG A 328 -13.49 17.34 4.98
C ARG A 328 -13.54 16.96 6.46
N TYR A 329 -13.09 17.84 7.36
CA TYR A 329 -12.94 17.53 8.79
C TYR A 329 -13.81 18.36 9.75
N GLY A 330 -14.47 19.42 9.27
CA GLY A 330 -15.45 20.18 10.04
C GLY A 330 -16.58 19.34 10.66
N PRO A 331 -17.08 18.28 10.00
CA PRO A 331 -18.03 17.36 10.62
C PRO A 331 -17.48 16.63 11.86
N TYR A 332 -16.16 16.42 11.97
CA TYR A 332 -15.51 15.52 12.94
C TYR A 332 -14.82 16.23 14.11
N GLY A 333 -15.01 17.55 14.23
CA GLY A 333 -14.50 18.36 15.35
C GLY A 333 -13.53 19.48 14.94
N PHE A 334 -13.11 19.56 13.68
CA PHE A 334 -12.21 20.62 13.19
C PHE A 334 -12.94 21.96 13.10
N GLY A 335 -12.26 23.06 13.45
CA GLY A 335 -12.81 24.42 13.37
C GLY A 335 -13.70 24.86 14.54
N TYR A 336 -13.75 24.09 15.64
CA TYR A 336 -14.38 24.50 16.89
C TYR A 336 -13.75 23.86 18.13
N SER A 337 -13.86 24.55 19.26
CA SER A 337 -13.20 24.22 20.53
C SER A 337 -13.75 22.97 21.22
N SER A 338 -12.87 22.26 21.93
CA SER A 338 -13.20 21.13 22.80
C SER A 338 -14.21 21.46 23.91
N ARG A 339 -14.28 22.73 24.34
CA ARG A 339 -15.33 23.23 25.24
C ARG A 339 -16.74 23.12 24.64
N ASN A 340 -16.84 23.20 23.32
CA ASN A 340 -18.03 22.96 22.50
C ASN A 340 -18.02 21.56 21.86
N GLY A 341 -17.17 20.65 22.37
CA GLY A 341 -17.06 19.26 21.92
C GLY A 341 -16.30 19.01 20.60
N GLY A 342 -15.59 20.02 20.08
CA GLY A 342 -14.69 19.88 18.94
C GLY A 342 -13.28 19.49 19.36
N LEU A 343 -12.28 19.88 18.55
CA LEU A 343 -10.86 19.53 18.74
C LEU A 343 -9.96 20.74 19.07
N SER A 344 -10.49 21.97 19.15
CA SER A 344 -9.70 23.20 19.39
C SER A 344 -8.60 23.51 18.35
N VAL A 345 -8.65 22.85 17.19
CA VAL A 345 -7.77 23.07 16.04
C VAL A 345 -8.56 23.65 14.87
N GLY A 346 -7.92 24.50 14.07
CA GLY A 346 -8.57 25.18 12.94
C GLY A 346 -9.57 26.28 13.32
N GLU A 347 -9.63 26.72 14.58
CA GLU A 347 -10.48 27.88 14.97
C GLU A 347 -9.92 29.22 14.45
N TYR A 348 -8.63 29.23 14.11
CA TYR A 348 -7.84 30.32 13.54
C TYR A 348 -7.35 29.95 12.13
N GLY A 349 -6.86 30.93 11.37
CA GLY A 349 -6.57 30.76 9.94
C GLY A 349 -7.72 31.21 9.04
N LEU A 350 -7.52 31.14 7.71
CA LEU A 350 -8.50 31.60 6.73
C LEU A 350 -9.76 30.73 6.70
N LYS A 351 -10.77 31.07 7.51
CA LYS A 351 -12.03 30.32 7.64
C LYS A 351 -13.22 30.87 6.85
N GLU A 352 -12.98 31.70 5.84
CA GLU A 352 -14.05 32.22 4.97
C GLU A 352 -14.92 31.07 4.41
N GLY A 353 -16.24 31.11 4.66
CA GLY A 353 -17.19 30.10 4.20
C GLY A 353 -17.25 28.77 4.99
N SER A 354 -16.43 28.56 6.03
CA SER A 354 -16.42 27.28 6.77
C SER A 354 -17.73 26.98 7.51
N ASP A 355 -18.45 28.00 7.97
CA ASP A 355 -19.68 27.84 8.74
C ASP A 355 -20.81 27.11 7.96
N ALA A 356 -20.71 27.03 6.63
CA ALA A 356 -21.61 26.26 5.78
C ALA A 356 -21.61 24.74 6.06
N VAL A 357 -20.60 24.21 6.78
CA VAL A 357 -20.59 22.83 7.28
C VAL A 357 -21.73 22.58 8.29
N TRP A 358 -22.06 23.59 9.10
CA TRP A 358 -23.03 23.47 10.20
C TRP A 358 -24.34 24.25 9.95
N GLU A 359 -24.60 24.65 8.70
CA GLU A 359 -25.78 25.41 8.28
C GLU A 359 -27.10 24.63 8.51
N ASN A 360 -27.10 23.32 8.22
CA ASN A 360 -28.29 22.45 8.30
C ASN A 360 -28.21 21.38 9.40
N THR A 361 -27.05 21.21 10.05
CA THR A 361 -26.82 20.19 11.08
C THR A 361 -25.87 20.78 12.12
N PRO A 362 -26.23 20.78 13.42
CA PRO A 362 -25.42 21.41 14.44
C PRO A 362 -24.06 20.73 14.61
N ARG A 363 -23.12 21.43 15.26
CA ARG A 363 -21.85 20.85 15.72
C ARG A 363 -22.12 19.68 16.67
N VAL A 364 -21.39 18.58 16.49
CA VAL A 364 -21.45 17.42 17.37
C VAL A 364 -20.56 17.64 18.59
N ASP A 365 -21.04 17.22 19.76
CA ASP A 365 -20.24 17.17 20.98
C ASP A 365 -19.65 15.77 21.14
N TYR A 366 -18.35 15.62 20.87
CA TYR A 366 -17.68 14.32 20.87
C TYR A 366 -17.22 13.83 22.25
N ARG A 367 -17.30 14.66 23.31
CA ARG A 367 -16.68 14.38 24.63
C ARG A 367 -17.22 13.14 25.35
N HIS A 368 -18.39 12.66 24.98
CA HIS A 368 -19.10 11.55 25.63
C HIS A 368 -19.62 10.52 24.63
N ILE A 369 -18.93 10.37 23.49
CA ILE A 369 -19.23 9.38 22.46
C ILE A 369 -18.39 8.12 22.69
N ASP A 370 -19.04 6.97 22.90
CA ASP A 370 -18.43 5.64 22.84
C ASP A 370 -18.66 5.08 21.43
N TRP A 371 -17.64 5.11 20.57
CA TRP A 371 -17.78 4.65 19.19
C TRP A 371 -18.10 3.16 19.05
N ALA A 372 -17.69 2.33 20.03
CA ALA A 372 -18.02 0.91 20.03
C ALA A 372 -19.52 0.70 20.31
N GLU A 373 -20.11 1.43 21.25
CA GLU A 373 -21.55 1.39 21.47
C GLU A 373 -22.34 1.99 20.29
N VAL A 374 -21.85 3.07 19.65
CA VAL A 374 -22.49 3.58 18.42
C VAL A 374 -22.47 2.53 17.30
N GLN A 375 -21.33 1.87 17.06
CA GLN A 375 -21.21 0.77 16.09
C GLN A 375 -22.15 -0.40 16.43
N ARG A 376 -22.13 -0.90 17.69
CA ARG A 376 -23.02 -1.99 18.15
C ARG A 376 -24.49 -1.65 17.97
N ARG A 377 -24.92 -0.45 18.35
CA ARG A 377 -26.31 0.00 18.19
C ARG A 377 -26.69 0.09 16.71
N CYS A 378 -25.82 0.67 15.88
CA CYS A 378 -26.07 0.83 14.45
C CYS A 378 -26.22 -0.52 13.72
N PHE A 379 -25.32 -1.48 14.01
CA PHE A 379 -25.44 -2.86 13.51
C PHE A 379 -26.72 -3.53 14.01
N LYS A 380 -27.04 -3.45 15.32
CA LYS A 380 -28.23 -4.08 15.90
C LYS A 380 -29.53 -3.62 15.25
N THR A 381 -29.66 -2.32 14.95
CA THR A 381 -30.82 -1.76 14.24
C THR A 381 -30.93 -2.28 12.78
N ASN A 382 -29.80 -2.66 12.18
CA ASN A 382 -29.70 -3.12 10.79
C ASN A 382 -29.49 -4.64 10.64
N GLN A 383 -29.46 -5.41 11.73
CA GLN A 383 -28.93 -6.78 11.76
C GLN A 383 -29.58 -7.71 10.73
N ALA A 384 -30.88 -7.55 10.46
CA ALA A 384 -31.63 -8.34 9.50
C ALA A 384 -31.20 -8.18 8.02
N ARG A 385 -30.34 -7.20 7.71
CA ARG A 385 -29.73 -7.03 6.36
C ARG A 385 -28.56 -7.98 6.12
N PHE A 386 -27.95 -8.53 7.17
CA PHE A 386 -26.68 -9.26 7.10
C PHE A 386 -26.88 -10.77 7.21
N LYS A 387 -25.85 -11.54 6.84
CA LYS A 387 -25.81 -12.98 7.12
C LYS A 387 -25.86 -13.25 8.63
N GLU A 388 -26.39 -14.40 9.01
CA GLU A 388 -26.33 -14.86 10.39
C GLU A 388 -24.87 -14.99 10.85
N VAL A 389 -24.59 -14.50 12.06
CA VAL A 389 -23.24 -14.58 12.66
C VAL A 389 -22.97 -16.05 13.01
N PRO A 390 -21.88 -16.66 12.52
CA PRO A 390 -21.51 -18.02 12.90
C PRO A 390 -21.33 -18.14 14.41
N GLU A 391 -21.74 -19.25 15.01
CA GLU A 391 -21.52 -19.49 16.44
C GLU A 391 -20.01 -19.36 16.77
N LYS A 392 -19.67 -18.50 17.73
CA LYS A 392 -18.29 -18.33 18.19
C LYS A 392 -17.82 -19.64 18.83
N ILE A 393 -16.98 -20.38 18.09
CA ILE A 393 -16.32 -21.59 18.58
C ILE A 393 -15.45 -21.20 19.77
N GLN A 394 -15.89 -21.56 20.98
CA GLN A 394 -15.12 -21.33 22.20
C GLN A 394 -13.89 -22.24 22.19
N THR A 395 -12.76 -21.72 21.71
CA THR A 395 -11.48 -22.44 21.67
C THR A 395 -11.02 -22.79 23.09
N PRO A 396 -10.95 -24.08 23.48
CA PRO A 396 -10.54 -24.45 24.83
C PRO A 396 -9.03 -24.27 24.99
N HIS A 397 -8.65 -23.40 25.93
CA HIS A 397 -7.27 -23.02 26.28
C HIS A 397 -6.50 -22.20 25.22
N GLY A 398 -5.45 -21.51 25.68
CA GLY A 398 -4.63 -20.60 24.86
C GLY A 398 -4.21 -19.37 25.66
N PHE A 399 -5.00 -18.30 25.54
CA PHE A 399 -4.72 -16.98 26.12
C PHE A 399 -5.93 -16.41 26.86
N PHE A 400 -5.69 -15.57 27.87
CA PHE A 400 -6.74 -14.81 28.53
C PHE A 400 -7.15 -13.62 27.65
N ALA A 401 -8.32 -13.74 27.03
CA ALA A 401 -9.09 -12.64 26.48
C ALA A 401 -10.56 -12.97 26.77
N HIS A 402 -11.05 -12.60 27.95
CA HIS A 402 -12.44 -12.89 28.32
C HIS A 402 -13.33 -11.77 27.81
N GLU A 403 -13.95 -11.98 26.64
CA GLU A 403 -14.90 -11.00 26.06
C GLU A 403 -15.82 -10.43 27.16
N PRO A 404 -15.83 -9.10 27.39
CA PRO A 404 -16.52 -8.51 28.53
C PRO A 404 -18.02 -8.75 28.36
N LYS A 405 -18.55 -9.72 29.12
CA LYS A 405 -19.95 -10.13 29.07
C LYS A 405 -20.83 -8.89 29.17
N PRO A 406 -21.74 -8.65 28.20
CA PRO A 406 -22.53 -7.43 28.18
C PRO A 406 -23.32 -7.33 29.48
N LYS A 407 -23.13 -6.22 30.21
CA LYS A 407 -23.84 -5.94 31.47
C LYS A 407 -25.34 -6.00 31.17
N ALA A 408 -26.00 -7.04 31.69
CA ALA A 408 -27.43 -7.23 31.48
C ALA A 408 -28.20 -6.02 32.02
N LEU A 409 -28.84 -5.27 31.12
CA LEU A 409 -29.66 -4.12 31.48
C LEU A 409 -30.76 -4.55 32.47
N PRO A 410 -31.01 -3.79 33.55
CA PRO A 410 -31.99 -4.14 34.56
C PRO A 410 -33.41 -4.00 33.99
N SER A 411 -33.93 -5.11 33.45
CA SER A 411 -35.31 -5.21 32.94
C SER A 411 -36.29 -4.90 34.07
N SER A 412 -36.97 -3.76 33.97
CA SER A 412 -37.88 -3.26 34.99
C SER A 412 -39.18 -2.77 34.37
N THR A 413 -40.27 -2.96 35.12
CA THR A 413 -41.63 -2.41 34.89
C THR A 413 -42.60 -3.23 34.03
N LEU A 414 -43.11 -4.31 34.65
CA LEU A 414 -44.54 -4.64 34.81
C LEU A 414 -45.47 -4.85 33.58
N MET A 415 -46.10 -6.03 33.57
CA MET A 415 -47.57 -6.13 33.62
C MET A 415 -48.00 -7.29 34.55
N ARG A 416 -49.27 -7.35 34.98
CA ARG A 416 -49.67 -8.02 36.25
C ARG A 416 -51.06 -8.68 36.23
N ARG A 417 -51.13 -10.00 36.45
CA ARG A 417 -52.28 -10.83 36.93
C ARG A 417 -51.80 -12.31 36.97
N GLY A 418 -52.12 -13.15 37.96
CA GLY A 418 -52.85 -12.93 39.21
C GLY A 418 -52.64 -14.08 40.22
N VAL A 419 -53.24 -13.91 41.41
CA VAL A 419 -53.59 -14.87 42.50
C VAL A 419 -53.92 -16.30 41.96
N GLU A 420 -53.72 -17.42 42.68
CA GLU A 420 -53.85 -17.75 44.12
C GLU A 420 -52.76 -18.75 44.63
N ASP A 421 -52.50 -18.99 45.92
CA ASP A 421 -52.49 -18.16 47.16
C ASP A 421 -51.85 -18.97 48.35
N GLU A 422 -51.99 -18.50 49.60
CA GLU A 422 -51.74 -19.12 50.93
C GLU A 422 -50.30 -19.19 51.51
N LYS A 423 -50.28 -19.31 52.85
CA LYS A 423 -49.19 -19.05 53.83
C LYS A 423 -49.16 -20.22 54.86
N PRO A 424 -48.36 -20.29 55.98
CA PRO A 424 -47.78 -19.17 56.76
C PRO A 424 -46.41 -19.35 57.48
N ASN A 425 -45.74 -18.20 57.71
CA ASN A 425 -44.96 -17.83 58.94
C ASN A 425 -43.72 -18.68 59.35
N THR A 426 -42.79 -18.22 60.23
CA THR A 426 -42.78 -17.10 61.21
C THR A 426 -41.34 -16.62 61.50
N VAL A 427 -41.17 -15.37 62.02
CA VAL A 427 -40.02 -14.88 62.87
C VAL A 427 -38.63 -14.79 62.16
N LYS A 428 -37.99 -13.62 62.01
CA LYS A 428 -37.29 -12.74 63.01
C LYS A 428 -36.07 -13.44 63.67
N GLU A 429 -34.90 -12.82 63.90
CA GLU A 429 -34.48 -11.41 63.81
C GLU A 429 -32.94 -11.29 63.61
N THR A 430 -32.44 -10.15 63.12
CA THR A 430 -31.01 -9.72 63.12
C THR A 430 -30.58 -9.17 64.50
N PRO A 431 -29.31 -8.73 64.77
CA PRO A 431 -28.09 -8.59 63.94
C PRO A 431 -26.89 -9.38 64.58
N THR A 432 -25.57 -9.12 64.48
CA THR A 432 -24.74 -7.91 64.22
C THR A 432 -23.27 -8.28 63.97
N SER A 433 -22.48 -7.35 63.39
CA SER A 433 -21.01 -7.16 63.56
C SER A 433 -20.03 -8.27 63.12
N LYS A 434 -18.75 -7.98 62.80
CA LYS A 434 -18.03 -6.86 62.14
C LYS A 434 -16.54 -7.28 62.07
N VAL A 435 -15.76 -6.71 61.13
CA VAL A 435 -14.28 -6.52 61.22
C VAL A 435 -13.37 -7.77 61.15
N GLU A 436 -12.55 -7.80 60.09
CA GLU A 436 -11.09 -8.04 60.03
C GLU A 436 -10.43 -8.91 61.14
N SER A 437 -9.53 -9.86 60.86
CA SER A 437 -8.23 -9.58 60.20
C SER A 437 -7.43 -10.84 59.82
N ALA A 438 -6.76 -10.78 58.67
CA ALA A 438 -5.37 -11.19 58.37
C ALA A 438 -4.77 -12.59 58.73
N LYS A 439 -3.93 -13.08 57.79
CA LYS A 439 -2.67 -13.85 57.97
C LYS A 439 -2.74 -15.31 58.47
N THR A 440 -1.84 -16.22 58.08
CA THR A 440 -0.95 -16.36 56.88
C THR A 440 -0.58 -17.85 56.74
N GLU A 441 -0.09 -18.27 55.56
CA GLU A 441 0.85 -19.40 55.37
C GLU A 441 0.37 -20.82 55.79
N ALA A 442 0.93 -21.95 55.34
CA ALA A 442 1.71 -22.26 54.12
C ALA A 442 1.69 -23.79 53.91
N ALA A 443 2.36 -24.25 52.85
CA ALA A 443 2.94 -25.59 52.71
C ALA A 443 2.02 -26.83 52.49
N GLN A 444 2.09 -27.33 51.25
CA GLN A 444 2.29 -28.75 50.86
C GLN A 444 3.17 -29.56 51.87
N PRO A 445 3.23 -30.93 51.88
CA PRO A 445 3.32 -31.76 50.66
C PRO A 445 2.83 -33.25 50.74
N LYS A 446 3.19 -34.00 49.67
CA LYS A 446 3.18 -35.49 49.46
C LYS A 446 1.85 -36.06 48.92
N GLN A 447 1.84 -36.97 47.94
CA GLN A 447 2.54 -38.27 47.74
C GLN A 447 2.15 -39.32 48.82
N THR A 448 1.91 -40.59 48.50
CA THR A 448 2.00 -41.34 47.21
C THR A 448 0.56 -41.64 46.68
N ASP A 449 0.16 -42.69 45.93
CA ASP A 449 0.80 -43.93 45.44
C ASP A 449 0.14 -44.50 44.15
N SER A 450 0.37 -45.80 43.89
CA SER A 450 0.25 -46.58 42.65
C SER A 450 -0.99 -47.48 42.54
N GLU A 451 -1.38 -47.91 41.33
CA GLU A 451 -1.20 -49.30 40.80
C GLU A 451 -1.87 -49.56 39.42
N GLU A 452 -1.36 -50.54 38.65
CA GLU A 452 -1.95 -51.07 37.38
C GLU A 452 -2.76 -52.36 37.61
N ILE A 453 -3.84 -52.60 36.84
CA ILE A 453 -4.29 -53.96 36.41
C ILE A 453 -4.75 -53.93 34.92
N LYS A 454 -4.74 -55.08 34.22
CA LYS A 454 -4.60 -55.21 32.75
C LYS A 454 -5.74 -55.92 31.99
N SER A 455 -5.79 -55.62 30.68
CA SER A 455 -5.94 -56.53 29.50
C SER A 455 -7.29 -57.06 28.95
N ASN A 456 -7.26 -57.28 27.62
CA ASN A 456 -8.04 -58.20 26.74
C ASN A 456 -9.42 -57.75 26.18
N VAL A 457 -9.93 -58.26 25.04
CA VAL A 457 -9.40 -58.47 23.65
C VAL A 457 -10.48 -59.14 22.74
N SER A 458 -10.80 -58.54 21.57
CA SER A 458 -11.64 -59.06 20.45
C SER A 458 -11.56 -58.06 19.24
N LYS A 459 -11.80 -58.29 17.93
CA LYS A 459 -12.12 -59.41 17.00
C LYS A 459 -13.58 -59.94 16.88
N VAL A 460 -14.15 -60.21 15.68
CA VAL A 460 -13.80 -59.87 14.25
C VAL A 460 -15.06 -60.05 13.33
N ASP A 461 -14.91 -59.93 12.00
CA ASP A 461 -15.78 -60.42 10.87
C ASP A 461 -16.58 -59.43 9.97
N GLU A 462 -17.09 -59.95 8.84
CA GLU A 462 -17.05 -59.31 7.50
C GLU A 462 -18.29 -59.58 6.60
N SER A 463 -18.59 -58.64 5.67
CA SER A 463 -19.13 -58.83 4.30
C SER A 463 -20.65 -58.88 3.95
N LYS A 464 -20.99 -58.13 2.88
CA LYS A 464 -21.80 -58.46 1.65
C LYS A 464 -23.35 -58.56 1.58
N THR A 465 -23.96 -57.53 0.96
CA THR A 465 -24.79 -57.49 -0.30
C THR A 465 -25.90 -58.53 -0.62
N VAL A 466 -27.04 -58.06 -1.20
CA VAL A 466 -27.58 -58.44 -2.58
C VAL A 466 -29.03 -57.91 -2.88
N GLU A 467 -29.20 -57.22 -4.04
CA GLU A 467 -30.39 -57.07 -4.96
C GLU A 467 -31.79 -56.60 -4.42
N SER A 468 -32.85 -56.26 -5.21
CA SER A 468 -33.19 -56.50 -6.65
C SER A 468 -34.24 -55.52 -7.28
N ASN A 469 -34.21 -55.38 -8.63
CA ASN A 469 -35.28 -55.09 -9.65
C ASN A 469 -36.22 -53.85 -9.56
N VAL A 470 -36.63 -53.10 -10.61
CA VAL A 470 -36.65 -53.13 -12.12
C VAL A 470 -37.99 -53.50 -12.81
N ASN A 471 -38.51 -52.60 -13.67
CA ASN A 471 -39.30 -52.81 -14.93
C ASN A 471 -39.72 -51.42 -15.51
N THR A 472 -39.50 -50.91 -16.73
CA THR A 472 -39.50 -51.34 -18.17
C THR A 472 -40.53 -50.51 -18.99
N SER A 473 -40.13 -49.95 -20.15
CA SER A 473 -41.01 -49.31 -21.16
C SER A 473 -40.50 -49.59 -22.60
N LYS A 474 -41.25 -49.23 -23.68
CA LYS A 474 -40.91 -49.68 -25.05
C LYS A 474 -41.59 -48.91 -26.23
N ALA A 475 -40.76 -48.30 -27.12
CA ALA A 475 -40.98 -48.01 -28.57
C ALA A 475 -42.12 -47.03 -29.04
N ALA A 476 -42.10 -46.35 -30.21
CA ALA A 476 -41.02 -45.91 -31.14
C ALA A 476 -41.53 -45.02 -32.33
N ALA A 477 -40.69 -44.07 -32.82
CA ALA A 477 -40.64 -43.44 -34.18
C ALA A 477 -41.85 -42.57 -34.69
N THR A 478 -41.83 -41.73 -35.76
CA THR A 478 -40.88 -41.43 -36.90
C THR A 478 -41.16 -40.04 -37.57
N LYS A 479 -40.20 -39.50 -38.39
CA LYS A 479 -40.37 -38.51 -39.53
C LYS A 479 -40.66 -37.01 -39.23
N VAL A 480 -40.36 -35.98 -40.09
CA VAL A 480 -39.31 -35.72 -41.15
C VAL A 480 -39.40 -34.25 -41.68
N ALA A 481 -38.34 -33.70 -42.32
CA ALA A 481 -38.29 -32.47 -43.19
C ALA A 481 -38.47 -31.06 -42.53
N GLU A 482 -37.98 -29.91 -43.05
CA GLU A 482 -36.97 -29.57 -44.08
C GLU A 482 -36.44 -28.10 -43.94
N VAL A 483 -35.25 -27.80 -44.51
CA VAL A 483 -34.78 -26.60 -45.29
C VAL A 483 -35.54 -25.23 -45.08
N SER A 484 -34.94 -24.03 -44.88
CA SER A 484 -33.73 -23.42 -45.48
C SER A 484 -33.18 -22.13 -44.77
N LYS A 485 -31.85 -21.91 -44.91
CA LYS A 485 -31.07 -20.67 -45.18
C LYS A 485 -31.51 -19.23 -44.76
N SER A 486 -30.50 -18.56 -44.17
CA SER A 486 -29.84 -17.28 -44.58
C SER A 486 -30.20 -15.90 -43.99
N GLU A 487 -29.11 -15.26 -43.52
CA GLU A 487 -28.72 -13.83 -43.62
C GLU A 487 -29.23 -12.77 -42.63
N THR A 488 -28.24 -12.05 -42.08
CA THR A 488 -28.30 -10.86 -41.20
C THR A 488 -28.58 -9.60 -42.02
N PRO A 489 -29.16 -8.51 -41.43
CA PRO A 489 -28.29 -7.53 -40.77
C PRO A 489 -28.91 -6.75 -39.58
N LYS A 490 -28.01 -6.04 -38.85
CA LYS A 490 -28.28 -4.91 -37.94
C LYS A 490 -28.44 -3.59 -38.75
N PRO A 491 -28.72 -2.40 -38.15
CA PRO A 491 -29.22 -2.05 -36.80
C PRO A 491 -30.37 -0.99 -36.81
N LYS A 492 -30.94 -0.62 -35.63
CA LYS A 492 -30.94 0.76 -35.05
C LYS A 492 -31.85 0.95 -33.82
N GLU A 493 -31.72 2.11 -33.17
CA GLU A 493 -32.34 2.49 -31.89
C GLU A 493 -33.86 2.77 -31.96
N THR A 494 -34.60 2.59 -30.84
CA THR A 494 -35.25 3.71 -30.10
C THR A 494 -35.98 3.31 -28.80
N THR A 495 -35.87 4.20 -27.80
CA THR A 495 -36.92 4.66 -26.83
C THR A 495 -37.79 3.67 -26.02
N ALA A 496 -37.30 3.35 -24.81
CA ALA A 496 -37.90 3.60 -23.47
C ALA A 496 -39.37 3.25 -23.06
N GLN A 497 -39.45 2.68 -21.84
CA GLN A 497 -40.49 2.78 -20.76
C GLN A 497 -41.75 1.88 -20.72
N LYS A 498 -41.88 1.16 -19.58
CA LYS A 498 -43.06 0.87 -18.70
C LYS A 498 -44.37 0.32 -19.35
N SER A 499 -45.10 -0.66 -18.79
CA SER A 499 -45.21 -1.12 -17.38
C SER A 499 -45.79 -2.55 -17.23
N GLN A 500 -45.68 -3.11 -16.01
CA GLN A 500 -46.48 -4.21 -15.43
C GLN A 500 -47.98 -3.82 -15.24
N PRO A 501 -48.95 -4.70 -14.81
CA PRO A 501 -48.75 -5.92 -14.00
C PRO A 501 -49.66 -7.18 -14.20
N GLU A 502 -49.23 -8.26 -13.51
CA GLU A 502 -50.02 -9.24 -12.73
C GLU A 502 -50.88 -10.39 -13.30
N LYS A 503 -50.86 -11.49 -12.52
CA LYS A 503 -51.88 -12.55 -12.28
C LYS A 503 -52.16 -13.53 -13.43
N SER A 504 -51.63 -14.77 -13.37
CA SER A 504 -52.04 -15.95 -12.55
C SER A 504 -53.29 -16.66 -13.11
N LYS A 505 -53.44 -17.99 -13.07
CA LYS A 505 -52.89 -19.02 -12.16
C LYS A 505 -53.22 -20.43 -12.74
N VAL A 506 -52.77 -21.51 -12.09
CA VAL A 506 -53.33 -22.90 -12.15
C VAL A 506 -53.05 -23.71 -13.44
N ASP A 507 -52.66 -25.00 -13.42
CA ASP A 507 -51.95 -25.89 -12.44
C ASP A 507 -51.51 -27.19 -13.22
N ASP A 508 -50.83 -28.13 -12.53
CA ASP A 508 -50.68 -29.59 -12.77
C ASP A 508 -49.83 -30.17 -13.96
N ASP A 509 -48.62 -30.61 -13.59
CA ASP A 509 -48.12 -32.02 -13.61
C ASP A 509 -47.39 -32.77 -14.77
N GLU A 510 -46.36 -33.52 -14.31
CA GLU A 510 -45.69 -34.76 -14.77
C GLU A 510 -44.87 -34.85 -16.09
N ASP A 511 -43.57 -34.52 -15.96
CA ASP A 511 -42.38 -35.39 -16.16
C ASP A 511 -42.34 -36.54 -17.19
N SER A 512 -41.25 -36.54 -17.99
CA SER A 512 -40.36 -37.72 -18.07
C SER A 512 -38.96 -37.35 -18.62
N GLU A 513 -37.91 -37.54 -17.82
CA GLU A 513 -36.51 -37.50 -18.29
C GLU A 513 -36.09 -38.81 -18.98
N ASN A 514 -34.94 -38.81 -19.67
CA ASN A 514 -34.08 -39.98 -19.81
C ASN A 514 -32.62 -39.55 -20.11
N ASP A 515 -31.67 -40.14 -19.38
CA ASP A 515 -30.28 -39.68 -19.24
C ASP A 515 -29.40 -39.66 -20.50
N VAL A 516 -28.41 -38.76 -20.45
CA VAL A 516 -27.09 -38.98 -21.05
C VAL A 516 -26.06 -38.92 -19.89
N PRO A 517 -25.07 -39.83 -19.80
CA PRO A 517 -24.29 -40.00 -18.57
C PRO A 517 -23.52 -38.75 -18.13
N GLU A 518 -23.81 -38.28 -16.91
CA GLU A 518 -23.21 -37.06 -16.39
C GLU A 518 -21.84 -37.31 -15.75
N VAL A 519 -20.83 -36.53 -16.17
CA VAL A 519 -19.54 -36.39 -15.47
C VAL A 519 -19.83 -35.76 -14.10
N PRO A 520 -19.27 -36.25 -12.99
CA PRO A 520 -19.66 -35.80 -11.65
C PRO A 520 -19.55 -34.27 -11.51
N LYS A 521 -20.70 -33.59 -11.47
CA LYS A 521 -20.81 -32.20 -11.09
C LYS A 521 -20.35 -32.07 -9.63
N VAL A 522 -19.12 -31.60 -9.44
CA VAL A 522 -18.77 -30.91 -8.20
C VAL A 522 -19.69 -29.71 -8.13
N GLU A 523 -20.63 -29.69 -7.18
CA GLU A 523 -21.50 -28.52 -7.00
C GLU A 523 -20.62 -27.31 -6.70
N SER A 524 -20.66 -26.31 -7.58
CA SER A 524 -20.21 -24.96 -7.23
C SER A 524 -20.99 -24.52 -6.00
N PRO A 525 -20.34 -24.03 -4.93
CA PRO A 525 -21.01 -23.75 -3.66
C PRO A 525 -22.17 -22.79 -3.89
N LYS A 526 -23.39 -23.27 -3.60
CA LYS A 526 -24.63 -22.48 -3.68
C LYS A 526 -24.47 -21.21 -2.81
N PRO A 527 -24.96 -20.04 -3.25
CA PRO A 527 -24.76 -18.78 -2.53
C PRO A 527 -25.34 -18.89 -1.11
N SER A 528 -24.46 -18.81 -0.11
CA SER A 528 -24.79 -19.07 1.29
C SER A 528 -25.41 -17.85 1.97
N GLY A 529 -26.73 -17.90 2.14
CA GLY A 529 -27.53 -16.93 2.88
C GLY A 529 -27.92 -15.70 2.06
N ALA A 530 -29.19 -15.29 2.15
CA ALA A 530 -29.74 -14.14 1.44
C ALA A 530 -29.39 -12.77 2.05
N GLY A 531 -28.31 -12.70 2.85
CA GLY A 531 -27.88 -11.52 3.60
C GLY A 531 -26.56 -10.94 3.11
N LEU A 532 -26.36 -9.65 3.37
CA LEU A 532 -25.12 -8.95 3.07
C LEU A 532 -23.93 -9.48 3.90
N SER A 533 -22.75 -9.51 3.30
CA SER A 533 -21.48 -9.71 4.01
C SER A 533 -21.12 -8.48 4.85
N ARG A 534 -20.48 -8.71 6.01
CA ARG A 534 -19.85 -7.66 6.82
C ARG A 534 -18.34 -7.62 6.60
N THR A 535 -17.76 -6.43 6.74
CA THR A 535 -16.33 -6.16 6.54
C THR A 535 -15.74 -5.45 7.76
N ALA A 536 -14.74 -6.05 8.41
CA ALA A 536 -13.97 -5.35 9.43
C ALA A 536 -12.98 -4.37 8.78
N VAL A 537 -12.72 -3.24 9.44
CA VAL A 537 -11.69 -2.27 9.07
C VAL A 537 -10.75 -2.14 10.26
N VAL A 538 -9.64 -2.88 10.19
CA VAL A 538 -8.69 -3.08 11.29
C VAL A 538 -7.55 -2.09 11.12
N VAL A 539 -7.58 -1.02 11.90
CA VAL A 539 -6.57 0.03 11.89
C VAL A 539 -5.45 -0.35 12.86
N ARG A 540 -4.20 -0.34 12.39
CA ARG A 540 -3.03 -0.80 13.17
C ARG A 540 -2.31 0.34 13.87
N CYS A 541 -2.07 0.22 15.18
CA CYS A 541 -1.19 1.11 15.95
C CYS A 541 -0.48 0.35 17.09
N TRP A 542 0.16 1.07 18.01
CA TRP A 542 0.86 0.53 19.18
C TRP A 542 0.48 1.28 20.46
N ASP A 543 0.77 0.71 21.63
CA ASP A 543 0.36 1.22 22.95
C ASP A 543 1.12 2.49 23.41
N GLU A 544 2.16 2.88 22.69
CA GLU A 544 2.88 4.16 22.83
C GLU A 544 2.56 5.12 21.67
N TYR A 545 1.40 4.98 21.00
CA TYR A 545 1.03 5.86 19.89
C TYR A 545 0.68 7.27 20.39
N ASN A 546 1.33 8.29 19.83
CA ASN A 546 1.11 9.68 20.19
C ASN A 546 -0.14 10.23 19.47
N TRP A 547 -1.30 10.12 20.12
CA TRP A 547 -2.60 10.54 19.58
C TRP A 547 -2.70 12.07 19.41
N ARG A 548 -2.82 12.55 18.16
CA ARG A 548 -3.01 13.97 17.84
C ARG A 548 -4.42 14.24 17.31
N GLU A 549 -4.81 15.51 17.24
CA GLU A 549 -6.15 15.92 16.80
C GLU A 549 -6.46 15.52 15.36
N ASP A 550 -5.44 15.41 14.50
CA ASP A 550 -5.56 14.89 13.13
C ASP A 550 -5.93 13.40 13.11
N ASP A 551 -5.34 12.59 13.99
CA ASP A 551 -5.65 11.16 14.10
C ASP A 551 -7.06 10.92 14.64
N ILE A 552 -7.47 11.74 15.62
CA ILE A 552 -8.83 11.70 16.17
C ILE A 552 -9.86 12.11 15.09
N ALA A 553 -9.61 13.20 14.35
CA ALA A 553 -10.45 13.60 13.22
C ALA A 553 -10.50 12.52 12.13
N HIS A 554 -9.36 11.86 11.85
CA HIS A 554 -9.25 10.75 10.91
C HIS A 554 -10.08 9.53 11.34
N LEU A 555 -9.93 9.03 12.57
CA LEU A 555 -10.72 7.89 13.06
C LEU A 555 -12.22 8.20 13.12
N ARG A 556 -12.63 9.37 13.63
CA ARG A 556 -14.04 9.80 13.63
C ARG A 556 -14.62 9.83 12.22
N SER A 557 -13.82 10.24 11.22
CA SER A 557 -14.21 10.24 9.81
C SER A 557 -14.38 8.82 9.26
N LEU A 558 -13.42 7.91 9.49
CA LEU A 558 -13.53 6.50 9.12
C LEU A 558 -14.78 5.84 9.73
N ILE A 559 -14.99 5.99 11.04
CA ILE A 559 -16.10 5.34 11.75
C ILE A 559 -17.46 5.86 11.26
N THR A 560 -17.61 7.18 11.13
CA THR A 560 -18.86 7.79 10.64
C THR A 560 -19.16 7.40 9.19
N GLU A 561 -18.17 7.54 8.31
CA GLU A 561 -18.37 7.34 6.88
C GLU A 561 -18.56 5.85 6.56
N LEU A 562 -17.80 4.95 7.19
CA LEU A 562 -17.89 3.52 6.90
C LEU A 562 -18.96 2.81 7.72
N ALA A 563 -18.92 2.85 9.06
CA ALA A 563 -19.87 2.08 9.86
C ALA A 563 -21.26 2.72 9.92
N ILE A 564 -21.34 4.02 10.21
CA ILE A 564 -22.64 4.68 10.47
C ILE A 564 -23.43 4.89 9.17
N THR A 565 -22.76 5.32 8.09
CA THR A 565 -23.40 5.60 6.79
C THR A 565 -23.78 4.34 6.01
N SER A 566 -23.22 3.16 6.34
CA SER A 566 -23.59 1.85 5.75
C SER A 566 -24.53 1.01 6.62
N GLY A 567 -24.86 1.48 7.83
CA GLY A 567 -25.70 0.74 8.77
C GLY A 567 -25.01 -0.51 9.33
N GLY A 568 -23.72 -0.44 9.61
CA GLY A 568 -22.93 -1.54 10.19
C GLY A 568 -22.47 -2.60 9.18
N ARG A 569 -22.43 -2.32 7.88
CA ARG A 569 -21.78 -3.20 6.88
C ARG A 569 -20.27 -3.21 7.09
N TYR A 570 -19.69 -2.05 7.36
CA TYR A 570 -18.32 -1.92 7.86
C TYR A 570 -18.33 -1.81 9.40
N ASP A 571 -17.28 -2.30 10.04
CA ASP A 571 -17.08 -2.26 11.50
C ASP A 571 -15.61 -1.94 11.78
N ILE A 572 -15.30 -0.86 12.51
CA ILE A 572 -13.93 -0.37 12.72
C ILE A 572 -13.38 -0.97 14.01
N HIS A 573 -12.14 -1.44 13.97
CA HIS A 573 -11.39 -1.99 15.12
C HIS A 573 -9.99 -1.40 15.18
N LEU A 574 -9.44 -1.27 16.38
CA LEU A 574 -8.05 -0.90 16.62
C LEU A 574 -7.26 -2.15 17.02
N LEU A 575 -6.32 -2.57 16.18
CA LEU A 575 -5.39 -3.66 16.49
C LEU A 575 -4.09 -3.05 17.00
N VAL A 576 -3.94 -3.05 18.32
CA VAL A 576 -2.90 -2.31 19.05
C VAL A 576 -1.82 -3.28 19.50
N GLN A 577 -0.59 -3.09 19.06
CA GLN A 577 0.54 -3.84 19.61
C GLN A 577 0.90 -3.30 21.00
N VAL A 578 1.16 -4.17 21.96
CA VAL A 578 1.95 -3.82 23.16
C VAL A 578 3.44 -4.02 22.87
N LYS A 579 4.24 -2.97 23.03
CA LYS A 579 5.71 -3.04 22.87
C LYS A 579 6.39 -3.60 24.11
N ASN A 580 6.15 -3.01 25.28
CA ASN A 580 6.84 -3.39 26.52
C ASN A 580 6.11 -4.50 27.27
N GLU A 581 6.12 -5.71 26.70
CA GLU A 581 5.43 -6.88 27.25
C GLU A 581 5.97 -7.32 28.62
N ALA A 582 7.22 -6.99 28.95
CA ALA A 582 7.84 -7.29 30.23
C ALA A 582 7.25 -6.43 31.37
N ALA A 583 6.86 -5.19 31.08
CA ALA A 583 6.09 -4.34 31.99
C ALA A 583 4.58 -4.62 31.91
N HIS A 584 4.07 -4.94 30.73
CA HIS A 584 2.64 -5.08 30.44
C HIS A 584 2.31 -6.46 29.82
N PRO A 585 2.28 -7.55 30.60
CA PRO A 585 1.97 -8.90 30.12
C PRO A 585 0.47 -9.11 29.86
N VAL A 586 -0.08 -8.34 28.91
CA VAL A 586 -1.52 -8.27 28.58
C VAL A 586 -2.12 -9.59 28.09
N TRP A 587 -1.30 -10.54 27.66
CA TRP A 587 -1.73 -11.88 27.26
C TRP A 587 -1.95 -12.84 28.46
N ALA A 588 -1.56 -12.42 29.67
CA ALA A 588 -1.57 -13.22 30.89
C ALA A 588 -2.44 -12.64 32.04
N ASP A 589 -2.62 -11.32 32.13
CA ASP A 589 -3.51 -10.67 33.10
C ASP A 589 -4.52 -9.73 32.41
N GLU A 590 -5.80 -10.11 32.44
CA GLU A 590 -6.95 -9.33 31.93
C GLU A 590 -7.03 -7.94 32.59
N ARG A 591 -6.62 -7.78 33.85
CA ARG A 591 -6.60 -6.47 34.51
C ARG A 591 -5.57 -5.54 33.85
N ILE A 592 -4.37 -6.06 33.53
CA ILE A 592 -3.32 -5.29 32.83
C ILE A 592 -3.75 -4.99 31.39
N TYR A 593 -4.46 -5.92 30.73
CA TYR A 593 -5.07 -5.67 29.42
C TYR A 593 -6.02 -4.44 29.45
N GLN A 594 -6.93 -4.37 30.42
CA GLN A 594 -7.86 -3.23 30.54
C GLN A 594 -7.15 -1.94 30.99
N GLU A 595 -6.26 -2.01 31.99
CA GLU A 595 -5.45 -0.87 32.45
C GLU A 595 -4.64 -0.25 31.30
N ARG A 596 -4.01 -1.07 30.45
CA ARG A 596 -3.24 -0.57 29.30
C ARG A 596 -4.11 0.12 28.25
N ILE A 597 -5.36 -0.32 28.04
CA ILE A 597 -6.33 0.37 27.18
C ILE A 597 -6.72 1.72 27.77
N GLU A 598 -6.97 1.79 29.08
CA GLU A 598 -7.33 3.04 29.76
C GLU A 598 -6.19 4.07 29.72
N GLU A 599 -4.94 3.64 29.88
CA GLU A 599 -3.75 4.49 29.78
C GLU A 599 -3.44 4.96 28.34
N SER A 600 -3.56 4.07 27.35
CA SER A 600 -2.95 4.26 26.02
C SER A 600 -3.91 4.80 24.95
N ILE A 601 -5.22 4.69 25.17
CA ILE A 601 -6.23 4.90 24.11
C ILE A 601 -7.23 5.99 24.53
N PRO A 602 -7.50 7.01 23.67
CA PRO A 602 -8.51 8.04 23.92
C PRO A 602 -9.88 7.44 24.25
N GLU A 603 -10.57 8.04 25.21
CA GLU A 603 -11.78 7.50 25.84
C GLU A 603 -12.85 7.06 24.81
N GLU A 604 -13.05 7.83 23.75
CA GLU A 604 -14.04 7.56 22.71
C GLU A 604 -13.78 6.27 21.88
N PHE A 605 -12.53 5.79 21.85
CA PHE A 605 -12.12 4.63 21.04
C PHE A 605 -11.81 3.36 21.86
N ARG A 606 -11.75 3.44 23.21
CA ARG A 606 -11.32 2.32 24.07
C ARG A 606 -12.08 1.00 23.82
N GLY A 607 -13.38 1.08 23.53
CA GLY A 607 -14.22 -0.09 23.25
C GLY A 607 -13.97 -0.78 21.89
N LEU A 608 -13.11 -0.22 21.03
CA LEU A 608 -12.77 -0.76 19.70
C LEU A 608 -11.48 -1.61 19.70
N VAL A 609 -10.86 -1.81 20.86
CA VAL A 609 -9.44 -2.21 20.96
C VAL A 609 -9.26 -3.72 21.14
N THR A 610 -8.43 -4.31 20.28
CA THR A 610 -7.80 -5.61 20.49
C THR A 610 -6.30 -5.42 20.70
N LEU A 611 -5.78 -5.79 21.87
CA LEU A 611 -4.33 -5.81 22.12
C LEU A 611 -3.72 -7.11 21.56
N TRP A 612 -2.51 -7.03 21.02
CA TRP A 612 -1.69 -8.19 20.65
C TRP A 612 -0.22 -8.00 21.06
N SER A 613 0.55 -9.09 21.05
CA SER A 613 1.94 -9.11 21.49
C SER A 613 2.81 -10.07 20.65
N GLU A 614 4.10 -9.82 20.57
CA GLU A 614 5.09 -10.68 19.91
C GLU A 614 5.19 -12.04 20.62
N THR A 615 5.18 -12.07 21.96
CA THR A 615 5.15 -13.33 22.72
C THR A 615 3.90 -14.15 22.41
N GLN A 616 2.75 -13.49 22.27
CA GLN A 616 1.50 -14.13 21.88
C GLN A 616 1.59 -14.70 20.45
N MET A 617 2.18 -13.96 19.49
CA MET A 617 2.39 -14.46 18.13
C MET A 617 3.39 -15.62 18.07
N LEU A 618 4.51 -15.54 18.81
CA LEU A 618 5.49 -16.61 18.95
C LEU A 618 4.84 -17.90 19.49
N ALA A 619 4.02 -17.77 20.54
CA ALA A 619 3.37 -18.91 21.19
C ALA A 619 2.19 -19.48 20.39
N LEU A 620 1.54 -18.70 19.51
CA LEU A 620 0.55 -19.19 18.53
C LEU A 620 1.21 -19.87 17.32
N TYR A 621 2.28 -19.27 16.80
CA TYR A 621 2.93 -19.64 15.53
C TYR A 621 4.36 -20.16 15.75
N GLN A 622 4.50 -21.06 16.73
CA GLN A 622 5.77 -21.68 17.14
C GLN A 622 6.44 -22.46 15.99
N GLY A 623 7.78 -22.53 16.00
CA GLY A 623 8.54 -23.40 15.09
C GLY A 623 8.72 -22.87 13.66
N ILE A 624 8.43 -21.59 13.43
CA ILE A 624 8.84 -20.89 12.21
C ILE A 624 10.33 -20.58 12.32
N TYR A 625 11.12 -20.93 11.29
CA TYR A 625 12.54 -20.59 11.24
C TYR A 625 12.71 -19.15 10.77
N ASP A 626 13.52 -18.39 11.50
CA ASP A 626 13.83 -17.01 11.17
C ASP A 626 15.06 -16.89 10.26
N HIS A 627 14.96 -16.02 9.26
CA HIS A 627 16.04 -15.65 8.35
C HIS A 627 16.80 -14.40 8.81
N PHE A 628 16.28 -13.64 9.79
CA PHE A 628 16.84 -12.36 10.26
C PHE A 628 17.14 -11.40 9.10
N SER A 629 16.21 -11.34 8.14
CA SER A 629 16.33 -10.64 6.85
C SER A 629 16.57 -9.12 6.93
N ARG A 630 16.49 -8.54 8.13
CA ARG A 630 16.80 -7.15 8.47
C ARG A 630 17.63 -7.00 9.78
N GLY A 631 18.27 -8.07 10.24
CA GLY A 631 19.00 -8.12 11.52
C GLY A 631 18.28 -8.91 12.61
N PRO A 632 18.92 -9.13 13.77
CA PRO A 632 18.37 -9.93 14.87
C PRO A 632 17.23 -9.20 15.61
N ASP A 633 17.22 -7.87 15.60
CA ASP A 633 16.28 -7.02 16.34
C ASP A 633 14.89 -6.92 15.68
N LEU A 634 14.72 -7.47 14.47
CA LEU A 634 13.45 -7.49 13.72
C LEU A 634 12.97 -8.93 13.43
N PRO A 635 12.62 -9.71 14.48
CA PRO A 635 12.28 -11.13 14.37
C PRO A 635 10.93 -11.40 13.66
N VAL A 636 10.72 -12.65 13.25
CA VAL A 636 9.59 -13.09 12.40
C VAL A 636 8.21 -12.91 13.06
N HIS A 637 8.15 -12.99 14.39
CA HIS A 637 6.94 -12.73 15.17
C HIS A 637 6.78 -11.25 15.60
N GLY A 638 7.80 -10.42 15.38
CA GLY A 638 7.86 -9.06 15.91
C GLY A 638 7.26 -7.98 15.01
N VAL A 639 7.31 -6.72 15.47
CA VAL A 639 6.56 -5.57 14.90
C VAL A 639 6.64 -5.41 13.38
N TYR A 640 7.75 -5.84 12.79
CA TYR A 640 8.05 -5.70 11.36
C TYR A 640 7.47 -6.82 10.49
N ARG A 641 7.30 -8.03 11.05
CA ARG A 641 6.99 -9.26 10.30
C ARG A 641 5.77 -10.00 10.84
N GLY A 642 5.53 -9.98 12.15
CA GLY A 642 4.36 -10.55 12.81
C GLY A 642 3.02 -9.86 12.51
N LEU A 643 3.01 -8.72 11.82
CA LEU A 643 1.78 -7.96 11.51
C LEU A 643 0.70 -8.81 10.83
N SER A 644 1.07 -9.63 9.84
CA SER A 644 0.14 -10.55 9.20
C SER A 644 -0.30 -11.69 10.13
N MET A 645 0.53 -12.10 11.08
CA MET A 645 0.18 -13.12 12.08
C MET A 645 -0.88 -12.61 13.07
N ALA A 646 -0.77 -11.35 13.49
CA ALA A 646 -1.75 -10.67 14.32
C ALA A 646 -3.08 -10.48 13.56
N MET A 647 -3.01 -10.06 12.29
CA MET A 647 -4.19 -9.91 11.42
C MET A 647 -4.89 -11.27 11.15
N GLN A 648 -4.12 -12.33 10.92
CA GLN A 648 -4.60 -13.72 10.82
C GLN A 648 -5.32 -14.16 12.10
N TYR A 649 -4.76 -13.85 13.28
CA TYR A 649 -5.35 -14.23 14.57
C TYR A 649 -6.62 -13.42 14.90
N PHE A 650 -6.64 -12.12 14.61
CA PHE A 650 -7.83 -11.27 14.70
C PHE A 650 -8.98 -11.85 13.84
N ALA A 651 -8.71 -12.15 12.57
CA ALA A 651 -9.71 -12.72 11.67
C ALA A 651 -10.18 -14.13 12.05
N HIS A 652 -9.34 -14.91 12.74
CA HIS A 652 -9.73 -16.18 13.34
C HIS A 652 -10.67 -16.01 14.55
N LYS A 653 -10.50 -14.93 15.34
CA LYS A 653 -11.36 -14.62 16.50
C LYS A 653 -12.68 -13.94 16.14
N HIS A 654 -12.79 -13.34 14.95
CA HIS A 654 -13.99 -12.64 14.47
C HIS A 654 -14.64 -13.31 13.24
N PRO A 655 -15.28 -14.50 13.39
CA PRO A 655 -15.95 -15.20 12.29
C PRO A 655 -17.17 -14.46 11.73
N GLU A 656 -17.66 -13.41 12.40
CA GLU A 656 -18.77 -12.53 11.97
C GLU A 656 -18.51 -11.68 10.72
N TYR A 657 -17.26 -11.58 10.25
CA TYR A 657 -16.90 -10.83 9.02
C TYR A 657 -16.48 -11.77 7.89
N ASP A 658 -16.87 -11.46 6.65
CA ASP A 658 -16.39 -12.19 5.46
C ASP A 658 -15.13 -11.56 4.86
N TYR A 659 -14.88 -10.27 5.13
CA TYR A 659 -13.76 -9.51 4.62
C TYR A 659 -13.14 -8.64 5.71
N PHE A 660 -11.86 -8.33 5.56
CA PHE A 660 -11.10 -7.52 6.49
C PHE A 660 -10.21 -6.55 5.69
N TRP A 661 -10.35 -5.25 5.92
CA TRP A 661 -9.31 -4.28 5.55
C TRP A 661 -8.27 -4.23 6.66
N GLN A 662 -7.01 -4.47 6.31
CA GLN A 662 -5.87 -3.99 7.09
C GLN A 662 -5.61 -2.55 6.67
N TRP A 663 -5.59 -1.62 7.63
CA TRP A 663 -5.44 -0.19 7.39
C TRP A 663 -4.34 0.42 8.27
N GLU A 664 -3.56 1.34 7.71
CA GLU A 664 -2.44 1.98 8.39
C GLU A 664 -2.83 3.38 8.92
N MET A 665 -2.42 3.70 10.16
CA MET A 665 -2.74 4.97 10.83
C MET A 665 -2.17 6.22 10.13
N ASP A 666 -1.24 6.07 9.20
CA ASP A 666 -0.62 7.15 8.42
C ASP A 666 -1.17 7.25 6.99
N VAL A 667 -2.27 6.56 6.67
CA VAL A 667 -3.04 6.82 5.45
C VAL A 667 -4.04 7.97 5.70
N ARG A 668 -4.19 8.86 4.71
CA ARG A 668 -5.27 9.87 4.67
C ARG A 668 -5.99 9.83 3.32
N TYR A 669 -7.27 10.22 3.32
CA TYR A 669 -8.11 10.34 2.12
C TYR A 669 -8.90 11.65 2.14
N THR A 670 -8.76 12.45 1.09
CA THR A 670 -9.41 13.77 0.96
C THR A 670 -10.88 13.70 0.54
N GLY A 671 -11.40 12.53 0.16
CA GLY A 671 -12.81 12.30 -0.16
C GLY A 671 -13.56 11.48 0.88
N HIS A 672 -14.71 10.92 0.48
CA HIS A 672 -15.60 10.13 1.33
C HIS A 672 -15.25 8.63 1.32
N TYR A 673 -14.87 8.06 2.47
CA TYR A 673 -14.35 6.68 2.59
C TYR A 673 -15.32 5.61 2.10
N TYR A 674 -16.62 5.73 2.40
CA TYR A 674 -17.61 4.75 1.93
C TYR A 674 -17.83 4.77 0.42
N ASP A 675 -17.56 5.91 -0.25
CA ASP A 675 -17.59 5.97 -1.71
C ASP A 675 -16.36 5.25 -2.29
N LEU A 676 -15.17 5.52 -1.75
CA LEU A 676 -13.94 4.83 -2.09
C LEU A 676 -14.06 3.31 -1.91
N PHE A 677 -14.41 2.86 -0.70
CA PHE A 677 -14.42 1.44 -0.35
C PHE A 677 -15.45 0.69 -1.20
N SER A 678 -16.68 1.20 -1.30
CA SER A 678 -17.75 0.53 -2.05
C SER A 678 -17.47 0.45 -3.55
N LYS A 679 -16.87 1.50 -4.14
CA LYS A 679 -16.51 1.50 -5.56
C LYS A 679 -15.29 0.63 -5.85
N VAL A 680 -14.29 0.63 -4.98
CA VAL A 680 -13.14 -0.29 -5.06
C VAL A 680 -13.59 -1.76 -4.95
N GLU A 681 -14.51 -2.08 -4.02
CA GLU A 681 -15.11 -3.41 -3.92
C GLU A 681 -15.90 -3.78 -5.17
N GLY A 682 -16.80 -2.90 -5.64
CA GLY A 682 -17.62 -3.12 -6.84
C GLY A 682 -16.80 -3.31 -8.12
N TRP A 683 -15.77 -2.48 -8.32
CA TRP A 683 -14.84 -2.62 -9.45
C TRP A 683 -14.03 -3.92 -9.38
N SER A 684 -13.49 -4.25 -8.20
CA SER A 684 -12.74 -5.48 -7.98
C SER A 684 -13.62 -6.72 -8.22
N LYS A 685 -14.90 -6.66 -7.85
CA LYS A 685 -15.91 -7.69 -8.12
C LYS A 685 -16.19 -7.87 -9.62
N ALA A 686 -16.19 -6.78 -10.40
CA ALA A 686 -16.34 -6.83 -11.84
C ALA A 686 -15.11 -7.42 -12.57
N GLN A 687 -13.90 -7.38 -11.99
CA GLN A 687 -12.69 -7.86 -12.67
C GLN A 687 -12.73 -9.37 -13.00
N PRO A 688 -12.51 -9.77 -14.27
CA PRO A 688 -12.33 -11.17 -14.65
C PRO A 688 -10.93 -11.66 -14.24
N ARG A 689 -10.83 -12.94 -13.84
CA ARG A 689 -9.56 -13.62 -13.49
C ARG A 689 -8.63 -13.76 -14.70
N LYS A 690 -9.18 -13.77 -15.93
CA LYS A 690 -8.40 -13.84 -17.17
C LYS A 690 -7.52 -12.60 -17.35
N GLY A 691 -6.20 -12.81 -17.44
CA GLY A 691 -5.23 -11.72 -17.56
C GLY A 691 -5.06 -10.87 -16.30
N LEU A 692 -5.58 -11.31 -15.15
CA LEU A 692 -5.67 -10.48 -13.94
C LEU A 692 -4.31 -10.23 -13.31
N TRP A 693 -3.49 -11.27 -13.16
CA TRP A 693 -2.13 -11.14 -12.60
C TRP A 693 -1.19 -10.35 -13.52
N GLU A 694 -1.45 -10.37 -14.83
CA GLU A 694 -0.73 -9.61 -15.85
C GLU A 694 -1.12 -8.12 -15.80
N ARG A 695 -2.38 -7.78 -15.50
CA ARG A 695 -2.79 -6.38 -15.20
C ARG A 695 -2.24 -5.92 -13.84
N ASN A 696 -2.36 -6.76 -12.80
CA ASN A 696 -1.95 -6.43 -11.44
C ASN A 696 -0.44 -6.13 -11.31
N SER A 697 0.41 -6.70 -12.17
CA SER A 697 1.87 -6.55 -12.10
C SER A 697 2.41 -5.31 -12.84
N ARG A 698 1.55 -4.33 -13.18
CA ARG A 698 1.87 -3.14 -13.96
C ARG A 698 1.24 -1.88 -13.37
N PHE A 699 1.95 -0.75 -13.46
CA PHE A 699 1.39 0.58 -13.21
C PHE A 699 0.60 1.05 -14.45
N TYR A 700 -0.64 1.52 -14.26
CA TYR A 700 -1.48 2.06 -15.33
C TYR A 700 -1.33 3.59 -15.40
N PHE A 701 -0.84 4.11 -16.52
CA PHE A 701 -0.69 5.54 -16.82
C PHE A 701 -1.66 5.92 -17.96
N PRO A 702 -2.83 6.54 -17.71
CA PRO A 702 -3.83 6.80 -18.77
C PRO A 702 -3.28 7.59 -19.96
N SER A 703 -2.48 8.62 -19.68
CA SER A 703 -1.87 9.50 -20.69
C SER A 703 -0.84 8.83 -21.62
N ILE A 704 -0.49 7.55 -21.37
CA ILE A 704 0.44 6.74 -22.18
C ILE A 704 -0.18 5.41 -22.62
N HIS A 705 -1.04 4.79 -21.80
CA HIS A 705 -1.64 3.49 -22.08
C HIS A 705 -3.02 3.56 -22.76
N GLY A 706 -3.63 4.76 -22.86
CA GLY A 706 -4.99 4.92 -23.35
C GLY A 706 -6.02 4.54 -22.29
N THR A 707 -7.12 3.91 -22.71
CA THR A 707 -8.17 3.46 -21.78
C THR A 707 -7.72 2.25 -20.96
N TRP A 708 -8.50 1.90 -19.93
CA TRP A 708 -8.29 0.65 -19.19
C TRP A 708 -8.39 -0.60 -20.08
N GLU A 709 -9.20 -0.54 -21.13
CA GLU A 709 -9.37 -1.64 -22.08
C GLU A 709 -8.14 -1.77 -22.99
N ASP A 710 -7.59 -0.65 -23.46
CA ASP A 710 -6.32 -0.60 -24.20
C ASP A 710 -5.16 -1.13 -23.34
N PHE A 711 -5.05 -0.68 -22.09
CA PHE A 711 -4.09 -1.20 -21.11
C PHE A 711 -4.26 -2.71 -20.86
N SER A 712 -5.49 -3.19 -20.77
CA SER A 712 -5.81 -4.60 -20.58
C SER A 712 -5.40 -5.47 -21.78
N GLN A 713 -5.59 -4.99 -23.00
CA GLN A 713 -5.12 -5.68 -24.21
C GLN A 713 -3.61 -5.60 -24.37
N MET A 714 -3.00 -4.43 -24.08
CA MET A 714 -1.55 -4.22 -24.10
C MET A 714 -0.85 -5.17 -23.11
N SER A 715 -1.32 -5.24 -21.86
CA SER A 715 -0.81 -6.14 -20.82
C SER A 715 -0.87 -7.61 -21.25
N ARG A 716 -2.00 -8.04 -21.84
CA ARG A 716 -2.14 -9.39 -22.42
C ARG A 716 -1.13 -9.64 -23.54
N VAL A 717 -0.98 -8.71 -24.49
CA VAL A 717 -0.07 -8.86 -25.63
C VAL A 717 1.39 -8.93 -25.17
N GLN A 718 1.81 -8.03 -24.28
CA GLN A 718 3.16 -8.03 -23.71
C GLN A 718 3.47 -9.34 -22.97
N SER A 719 2.57 -9.81 -22.10
CA SER A 719 2.78 -11.06 -21.35
C SER A 719 2.64 -12.34 -22.22
N GLN A 720 2.05 -12.27 -23.41
CA GLN A 720 1.96 -13.41 -24.35
C GLN A 720 3.10 -13.45 -25.39
N MET A 721 3.63 -12.29 -25.81
CA MET A 721 4.65 -12.19 -26.86
C MET A 721 6.04 -11.82 -26.33
N GLY A 722 6.12 -11.34 -25.09
CA GLY A 722 7.31 -10.73 -24.49
C GLY A 722 7.52 -9.28 -24.93
N VAL A 723 8.45 -8.59 -24.26
CA VAL A 723 8.90 -7.24 -24.64
C VAL A 723 10.42 -7.21 -24.73
N VAL A 724 10.97 -6.56 -25.75
CA VAL A 724 12.42 -6.35 -25.86
C VAL A 724 12.83 -5.29 -24.83
N GLY A 725 13.53 -5.74 -23.79
CA GLY A 725 13.96 -4.93 -22.65
C GLY A 725 15.46 -5.08 -22.38
N ALA A 726 16.03 -4.22 -21.53
CA ALA A 726 17.46 -4.21 -21.22
C ALA A 726 17.97 -5.54 -20.61
N ASP A 727 17.07 -6.32 -20.00
CA ASP A 727 17.26 -7.68 -19.49
C ASP A 727 17.43 -8.74 -20.60
N ASN A 728 16.98 -8.46 -21.83
CA ASN A 728 16.89 -9.45 -22.89
C ASN A 728 17.36 -9.02 -24.30
N VAL A 729 17.85 -7.79 -24.52
CA VAL A 729 18.36 -7.31 -25.84
C VAL A 729 19.33 -8.27 -26.52
N TRP A 730 20.20 -8.95 -25.75
CA TRP A 730 21.25 -9.84 -26.28
C TRP A 730 20.76 -11.27 -26.59
N LYS A 731 19.48 -11.58 -26.33
CA LYS A 731 18.87 -12.91 -26.46
C LYS A 731 18.70 -13.26 -27.95
N GLY A 732 19.63 -14.06 -28.47
CA GLY A 732 19.65 -14.50 -29.88
C GLY A 732 20.87 -14.01 -30.69
N VAL A 733 21.85 -13.34 -30.07
CA VAL A 733 23.11 -12.98 -30.73
C VAL A 733 24.05 -14.20 -30.77
N HIS A 734 24.18 -14.82 -31.94
CA HIS A 734 25.03 -16.00 -32.16
C HIS A 734 26.45 -15.82 -31.61
N GLY A 735 26.87 -16.73 -30.72
CA GLY A 735 28.24 -16.79 -30.18
C GLY A 735 28.42 -16.19 -28.79
N LEU A 736 27.36 -15.62 -28.20
CA LEU A 736 27.33 -15.19 -26.78
C LEU A 736 26.43 -16.08 -25.91
N ASP A 737 26.25 -17.34 -26.33
CA ASP A 737 25.42 -18.36 -25.68
C ASP A 737 26.05 -18.89 -24.38
N GLY A 738 26.21 -18.00 -23.40
CA GLY A 738 26.32 -18.40 -21.99
C GLY A 738 25.09 -19.20 -21.59
N LYS A 739 25.24 -20.21 -20.71
CA LYS A 739 24.18 -21.17 -20.37
C LYS A 739 22.95 -20.50 -19.73
N THR A 740 22.00 -20.05 -20.54
CA THR A 740 20.68 -19.57 -20.11
C THR A 740 19.71 -20.73 -19.92
N PRO A 741 18.77 -20.64 -18.96
CA PRO A 741 17.70 -21.63 -18.80
C PRO A 741 16.66 -21.49 -19.92
N ASP A 742 16.93 -22.12 -21.08
CA ASP A 742 16.06 -22.09 -22.26
C ASP A 742 14.78 -22.95 -22.12
N GLN A 743 14.28 -23.04 -20.88
CA GLN A 743 12.97 -23.56 -20.50
C GLN A 743 12.04 -22.44 -19.98
N ASP A 744 12.61 -21.38 -19.38
CA ASP A 744 11.87 -20.19 -18.93
C ASP A 744 11.50 -19.24 -20.09
N THR A 745 11.98 -19.53 -21.30
CA THR A 745 11.83 -18.70 -22.50
C THR A 745 10.54 -18.94 -23.26
N LYS A 746 9.80 -20.02 -22.95
CA LYS A 746 8.39 -20.17 -23.31
C LYS A 746 7.58 -19.25 -22.40
N GLY A 747 7.04 -18.16 -22.98
CA GLY A 747 6.45 -17.02 -22.28
C GLY A 747 5.70 -17.39 -20.99
N HIS A 748 6.04 -16.67 -19.91
CA HIS A 748 5.61 -16.94 -18.54
C HIS A 748 4.11 -17.27 -18.51
N ARG A 749 3.76 -18.54 -18.22
CA ARG A 749 2.39 -19.07 -18.36
C ARG A 749 1.40 -18.11 -17.71
N THR A 750 0.48 -17.58 -18.52
CA THR A 750 -0.57 -16.66 -18.07
C THR A 750 -1.36 -17.31 -16.94
N VAL A 751 -1.49 -16.62 -15.81
CA VAL A 751 -1.90 -17.28 -14.57
C VAL A 751 -3.38 -17.68 -14.64
N TRP A 752 -3.66 -18.97 -14.55
CA TRP A 752 -4.99 -19.56 -14.72
C TRP A 752 -5.23 -20.66 -13.67
N GLY A 753 -5.70 -20.24 -12.50
CA GLY A 753 -5.78 -21.11 -11.32
C GLY A 753 -4.55 -21.04 -10.41
N PRO A 754 -4.40 -21.99 -9.47
CA PRO A 754 -3.31 -22.00 -8.50
C PRO A 754 -1.93 -22.19 -9.15
N LEU A 755 -0.98 -21.30 -8.84
CA LEU A 755 0.42 -21.43 -9.24
C LEU A 755 1.25 -21.92 -8.03
N ARG A 756 1.20 -23.25 -7.81
CA ARG A 756 1.73 -23.91 -6.61
C ARG A 756 3.28 -23.94 -6.53
N PRO A 757 3.86 -24.13 -5.34
CA PRO A 757 5.24 -24.61 -5.18
C PRO A 757 5.51 -25.86 -6.03
N LYS A 758 6.79 -26.06 -6.38
CA LYS A 758 7.23 -27.21 -7.21
C LYS A 758 7.15 -28.55 -6.48
N ASP A 759 7.31 -28.54 -5.17
CA ASP A 759 7.24 -29.71 -4.31
C ASP A 759 5.79 -29.91 -3.86
N ASP A 760 5.26 -31.11 -4.04
CA ASP A 760 3.91 -31.49 -3.62
C ASP A 760 3.81 -31.52 -2.07
N ASP A 761 4.91 -31.78 -1.37
CA ASP A 761 4.96 -31.72 0.11
C ASP A 761 4.86 -30.28 0.65
N ASP A 762 5.09 -29.25 -0.16
CA ASP A 762 4.83 -27.85 0.20
C ASP A 762 3.34 -27.47 0.06
N TRP A 763 2.52 -28.27 -0.62
CA TRP A 763 1.12 -27.92 -0.88
C TRP A 763 0.26 -28.00 0.39
N PHE A 764 -0.72 -27.11 0.52
CA PHE A 764 -1.66 -27.06 1.63
C PHE A 764 -3.11 -27.09 1.13
N GLU A 765 -3.95 -27.94 1.74
CA GLU A 765 -5.39 -28.12 1.45
C GLU A 765 -5.83 -27.95 -0.03
N PRO A 766 -5.13 -28.54 -1.03
CA PRO A 766 -5.26 -28.13 -2.44
C PRO A 766 -6.61 -28.43 -3.10
N GLY A 767 -7.47 -29.22 -2.45
CA GLY A 767 -8.85 -29.49 -2.88
C GLY A 767 -9.86 -28.38 -2.54
N ASN A 768 -9.47 -27.39 -1.72
CA ASN A 768 -10.30 -26.23 -1.37
C ASN A 768 -10.17 -25.07 -2.37
N ASP A 769 -9.34 -25.21 -3.41
CA ASP A 769 -8.98 -24.14 -4.33
C ASP A 769 -9.96 -23.99 -5.51
N PRO A 770 -10.21 -22.76 -5.99
CA PRO A 770 -11.16 -22.51 -7.07
C PRO A 770 -10.69 -23.10 -8.40
N VAL A 771 -11.42 -24.10 -8.89
CA VAL A 771 -11.20 -24.72 -10.21
C VAL A 771 -11.77 -23.81 -11.31
N ALA A 772 -10.99 -23.60 -12.38
CA ALA A 772 -11.46 -22.84 -13.55
C ALA A 772 -12.49 -23.65 -14.36
N PRO A 773 -13.67 -23.08 -14.72
CA PRO A 773 -14.73 -23.80 -15.42
C PRO A 773 -14.43 -24.08 -16.89
N THR A 774 -13.43 -23.39 -17.47
CA THR A 774 -12.98 -23.56 -18.85
C THR A 774 -11.46 -23.37 -18.96
N SER A 775 -10.85 -23.70 -20.11
CA SER A 775 -9.45 -23.37 -20.37
C SER A 775 -9.28 -21.88 -20.68
N TYR A 776 -8.07 -21.36 -20.46
CA TYR A 776 -7.75 -19.93 -20.64
C TYR A 776 -8.16 -19.40 -22.03
N GLU A 777 -8.03 -20.21 -23.07
CA GLU A 777 -8.37 -19.85 -24.46
C GLU A 777 -9.88 -19.73 -24.67
N LYS A 778 -10.67 -20.57 -23.97
CA LYS A 778 -12.13 -20.68 -24.11
C LYS A 778 -12.90 -19.71 -23.21
N ASP A 779 -12.31 -19.25 -22.10
CA ASP A 779 -12.95 -18.25 -21.26
C ASP A 779 -13.11 -16.91 -21.99
N HIS A 780 -14.34 -16.43 -22.12
CA HIS A 780 -14.63 -15.11 -22.68
C HIS A 780 -14.68 -14.03 -21.59
N TYR A 781 -13.65 -14.00 -20.73
CA TYR A 781 -13.54 -13.12 -19.56
C TYR A 781 -14.73 -13.27 -18.59
N GLN A 782 -15.16 -14.51 -18.34
CA GLN A 782 -16.32 -14.81 -17.49
C GLN A 782 -15.91 -15.29 -16.10
N TRP A 783 -14.84 -16.09 -15.99
CA TRP A 783 -14.44 -16.64 -14.70
C TRP A 783 -14.01 -15.55 -13.69
N GLY A 784 -14.68 -15.53 -12.53
CA GLY A 784 -14.46 -14.57 -11.45
C GLY A 784 -15.18 -13.23 -11.60
N VAL A 785 -15.93 -12.99 -12.68
CA VAL A 785 -16.82 -11.81 -12.75
C VAL A 785 -17.99 -12.02 -11.78
N GLY A 786 -18.27 -11.04 -10.94
CA GLY A 786 -19.27 -11.15 -9.87
C GLY A 786 -18.75 -11.82 -8.58
N GLU A 787 -17.60 -12.49 -8.63
CA GLU A 787 -16.90 -13.00 -7.44
C GLU A 787 -16.22 -11.83 -6.70
N GLU A 788 -16.42 -11.73 -5.39
CA GLU A 788 -15.65 -10.81 -4.54
C GLU A 788 -14.16 -11.14 -4.59
N ALA A 789 -13.29 -10.12 -4.55
CA ALA A 789 -11.86 -10.34 -4.49
C ALA A 789 -11.43 -10.87 -3.11
N ASP A 790 -10.62 -11.92 -3.09
CA ASP A 790 -9.95 -12.45 -1.91
C ASP A 790 -8.83 -11.54 -1.42
N TYR A 791 -8.17 -10.85 -2.34
CA TYR A 791 -7.14 -9.86 -2.03
C TYR A 791 -7.33 -8.58 -2.86
N ILE A 792 -7.26 -7.42 -2.22
CA ILE A 792 -7.31 -6.11 -2.87
C ILE A 792 -6.10 -5.30 -2.39
N ALA A 793 -5.15 -5.05 -3.29
CA ALA A 793 -3.98 -4.21 -3.05
C ALA A 793 -4.14 -2.83 -3.71
N LEU A 794 -3.58 -1.80 -3.09
CA LEU A 794 -3.55 -0.44 -3.63
C LEU A 794 -2.28 -0.15 -4.47
N ASN A 795 -1.31 -1.07 -4.48
CA ASN A 795 -0.14 -1.03 -5.36
C ASN A 795 -0.09 -2.26 -6.30
N PRO A 796 0.71 -2.22 -7.39
CA PRO A 796 0.92 -3.36 -8.26
C PRO A 796 1.52 -4.57 -7.52
N MET A 797 0.93 -5.75 -7.75
CA MET A 797 1.48 -7.03 -7.29
C MET A 797 2.61 -7.48 -8.22
N PHE A 798 3.83 -7.08 -7.91
CA PHE A 798 5.02 -7.37 -8.70
C PHE A 798 5.56 -8.78 -8.42
N ASN A 799 6.33 -9.33 -9.37
CA ASN A 799 7.15 -10.51 -9.10
C ASN A 799 8.47 -10.06 -8.44
N PRO A 800 8.78 -10.47 -7.19
CA PRO A 800 10.04 -10.08 -6.54
C PRO A 800 11.26 -10.84 -7.09
N ASP A 801 11.08 -11.92 -7.86
CA ASP A 801 12.19 -12.69 -8.43
C ASP A 801 13.03 -11.88 -9.42
N GLY A 802 14.35 -11.94 -9.28
CA GLY A 802 15.31 -11.20 -10.11
C GLY A 802 15.39 -9.69 -9.84
N THR A 803 14.53 -9.15 -8.98
CA THR A 803 14.60 -7.75 -8.52
C THR A 803 15.75 -7.56 -7.52
N THR A 804 16.02 -6.30 -7.17
CA THR A 804 16.95 -5.93 -6.09
C THR A 804 16.25 -5.57 -4.78
N TRP A 805 14.93 -5.77 -4.67
CA TRP A 805 14.17 -5.59 -3.43
C TRP A 805 14.74 -6.47 -2.30
N GLY A 806 15.20 -5.86 -1.20
CA GLY A 806 15.95 -6.57 -0.15
C GLY A 806 15.16 -7.69 0.54
N LEU A 807 13.85 -7.51 0.68
CA LEU A 807 12.96 -8.46 1.34
C LEU A 807 12.46 -9.59 0.43
N LYS A 808 12.91 -9.64 -0.83
CA LYS A 808 12.44 -10.63 -1.81
C LYS A 808 12.63 -12.07 -1.34
N ASP A 809 13.67 -12.38 -0.58
CA ASP A 809 14.01 -13.75 -0.15
C ASP A 809 13.56 -14.08 1.28
N ASP A 810 12.77 -13.19 1.89
CA ASP A 810 12.14 -13.35 3.21
C ASP A 810 10.88 -14.24 3.14
N ILE A 811 11.10 -15.54 2.90
CA ILE A 811 10.04 -16.57 2.83
C ILE A 811 10.54 -17.91 3.41
N THR A 812 9.84 -18.43 4.41
CA THR A 812 10.24 -19.57 5.25
C THR A 812 9.18 -20.69 5.21
N GLY A 813 9.57 -21.90 5.61
CA GLY A 813 8.69 -23.08 5.62
C GLY A 813 8.46 -23.79 4.28
N PHE A 814 9.27 -23.51 3.25
CA PHE A 814 9.19 -24.15 1.92
C PHE A 814 10.47 -24.92 1.57
N ASN A 815 10.37 -25.94 0.71
CA ASN A 815 11.53 -26.68 0.21
C ASN A 815 12.34 -25.83 -0.79
N ARG A 816 13.51 -25.35 -0.34
CA ARG A 816 14.41 -24.50 -1.14
C ARG A 816 15.30 -25.27 -2.14
N SER A 817 15.20 -26.60 -2.24
CA SER A 817 16.11 -27.44 -3.05
C SER A 817 16.09 -27.14 -4.55
N GLU A 818 14.97 -26.62 -5.06
CA GLU A 818 14.74 -26.29 -6.46
C GLU A 818 14.56 -24.78 -6.72
N GLY A 819 14.99 -23.95 -5.77
CA GLY A 819 14.75 -22.50 -5.74
C GLY A 819 13.62 -22.12 -4.78
N LEU A 820 13.07 -20.92 -4.96
CA LEU A 820 12.03 -20.38 -4.09
C LEU A 820 10.63 -20.56 -4.74
N PRO A 821 9.55 -20.67 -3.94
CA PRO A 821 8.21 -20.96 -4.47
C PRO A 821 7.63 -19.75 -5.23
N PRO A 822 6.66 -19.95 -6.15
CA PRO A 822 6.01 -18.85 -6.86
C PRO A 822 5.35 -17.86 -5.91
N ARG A 823 5.60 -16.57 -6.15
CA ARG A 823 5.34 -15.49 -5.19
C ARG A 823 5.01 -14.15 -5.85
N ARG A 824 4.35 -13.28 -5.09
CA ARG A 824 4.02 -11.89 -5.47
C ARG A 824 4.11 -11.00 -4.24
N ALA A 825 4.52 -9.75 -4.43
CA ALA A 825 4.59 -8.75 -3.39
C ALA A 825 3.98 -7.42 -3.85
N ASN A 826 3.58 -6.58 -2.91
CA ASN A 826 3.10 -5.22 -3.13
C ASN A 826 3.47 -4.34 -1.92
N ILE A 827 4.28 -3.30 -2.15
CA ILE A 827 4.68 -2.39 -1.07
C ILE A 827 3.48 -1.58 -0.56
N ILE A 828 3.48 -1.26 0.74
CA ILE A 828 2.34 -0.82 1.57
C ILE A 828 1.41 -1.99 1.90
N THR A 829 1.17 -2.22 3.19
CA THR A 829 0.39 -3.37 3.69
C THR A 829 -1.13 -3.15 3.64
N THR A 830 -1.57 -1.89 3.48
CA THR A 830 -2.97 -1.48 3.44
C THR A 830 -3.70 -2.17 2.29
N SER A 831 -4.60 -3.09 2.64
CA SER A 831 -5.21 -4.03 1.71
C SER A 831 -6.47 -4.71 2.27
N ARG A 832 -7.38 -5.16 1.39
CA ARG A 832 -8.52 -6.03 1.78
C ARG A 832 -8.13 -7.48 1.62
N MET A 833 -8.49 -8.32 2.59
CA MET A 833 -8.34 -9.77 2.57
C MET A 833 -9.70 -10.44 2.87
N SER A 834 -10.01 -11.57 2.23
CA SER A 834 -11.17 -12.39 2.61
C SER A 834 -10.88 -13.24 3.85
N ARG A 835 -11.94 -13.60 4.59
CA ARG A 835 -11.85 -14.59 5.68
C ARG A 835 -11.30 -15.92 5.18
N ARG A 836 -11.58 -16.31 3.92
CA ARG A 836 -10.96 -17.46 3.23
C ARG A 836 -9.43 -17.32 3.19
N LEU A 837 -8.93 -16.24 2.60
CA LEU A 837 -7.48 -15.97 2.50
C LEU A 837 -6.80 -15.94 3.87
N LEU A 838 -7.33 -15.17 4.84
CA LEU A 838 -6.75 -15.10 6.18
C LEU A 838 -6.81 -16.42 6.95
N THR A 839 -7.85 -17.24 6.75
CA THR A 839 -7.91 -18.60 7.34
C THR A 839 -6.88 -19.53 6.71
N THR A 840 -6.69 -19.48 5.39
CA THR A 840 -5.66 -20.26 4.70
C THR A 840 -4.26 -19.84 5.16
N MET A 841 -3.96 -18.53 5.21
CA MET A 841 -2.72 -17.99 5.77
C MET A 841 -2.49 -18.45 7.20
N HIS A 842 -3.48 -18.29 8.09
CA HIS A 842 -3.42 -18.73 9.49
C HIS A 842 -3.06 -20.22 9.61
N LYS A 843 -3.74 -21.09 8.84
CA LYS A 843 -3.46 -22.53 8.81
C LYS A 843 -2.07 -22.86 8.27
N MET A 844 -1.62 -22.24 7.18
CA MET A 844 -0.28 -22.47 6.59
C MET A 844 0.82 -22.09 7.59
N THR A 845 0.70 -20.92 8.22
CA THR A 845 1.64 -20.45 9.24
C THR A 845 1.61 -21.31 10.51
N ALA A 846 0.43 -21.78 10.95
CA ALA A 846 0.29 -22.64 12.12
C ALA A 846 0.79 -24.09 11.89
N PHE A 847 0.44 -24.72 10.76
CA PHE A 847 0.67 -26.16 10.53
C PHE A 847 1.88 -26.46 9.64
N LYS A 848 2.05 -25.76 8.51
CA LYS A 848 3.21 -25.94 7.60
C LYS A 848 4.43 -25.10 7.99
N LYS A 849 4.26 -24.12 8.91
CA LYS A 849 5.27 -23.10 9.26
C LYS A 849 5.66 -22.20 8.09
N GLN A 850 4.81 -22.16 7.07
CA GLN A 850 4.97 -21.33 5.89
C GLN A 850 4.60 -19.88 6.21
N PHE A 851 5.50 -18.97 5.90
CA PHE A 851 5.31 -17.54 6.13
C PHE A 851 6.23 -16.71 5.21
N ALA A 852 5.90 -15.46 4.98
CA ALA A 852 6.72 -14.50 4.25
C ALA A 852 6.55 -13.09 4.83
N PHE A 853 7.38 -12.14 4.41
CA PHE A 853 7.21 -10.72 4.76
C PHE A 853 5.76 -10.23 4.51
N PRO A 854 5.15 -9.37 5.37
CA PRO A 854 3.75 -8.95 5.25
C PRO A 854 3.32 -8.37 3.89
N GLU A 855 4.22 -7.69 3.18
CA GLU A 855 3.95 -7.17 1.82
C GLU A 855 4.01 -8.24 0.72
N MET A 856 4.46 -9.46 1.04
CA MET A 856 4.57 -10.61 0.14
C MET A 856 3.59 -11.73 0.49
N TRP A 857 3.25 -11.93 1.77
CA TRP A 857 2.52 -13.11 2.24
C TRP A 857 1.08 -13.22 1.71
N PRO A 858 0.19 -12.20 1.80
CA PRO A 858 -1.20 -12.34 1.34
C PRO A 858 -1.29 -12.56 -0.18
N ALA A 859 -0.52 -11.80 -0.96
CA ALA A 859 -0.47 -11.91 -2.42
C ALA A 859 0.14 -13.25 -2.88
N THR A 860 1.13 -13.77 -2.15
CA THR A 860 1.74 -15.08 -2.43
C THR A 860 0.80 -16.24 -2.12
N VAL A 861 0.11 -16.24 -0.99
CA VAL A 861 -0.91 -17.27 -0.68
C VAL A 861 -2.06 -17.20 -1.70
N ALA A 862 -2.52 -15.99 -2.05
CA ALA A 862 -3.55 -15.82 -3.07
C ALA A 862 -3.13 -16.35 -4.46
N LEU A 863 -1.85 -16.20 -4.84
CA LEU A 863 -1.29 -16.79 -6.07
C LEU A 863 -1.23 -18.32 -6.00
N GLN A 864 -0.69 -18.87 -4.92
CA GLN A 864 -0.45 -20.32 -4.77
C GLN A 864 -1.76 -21.12 -4.68
N HIS A 865 -2.81 -20.54 -4.11
CA HIS A 865 -4.16 -21.10 -4.06
C HIS A 865 -5.07 -20.65 -5.22
N GLY A 866 -4.60 -19.77 -6.10
CA GLY A 866 -5.39 -19.30 -7.26
C GLY A 866 -6.61 -18.49 -6.86
N TYR A 867 -6.58 -17.81 -5.72
CA TYR A 867 -7.64 -16.92 -5.23
C TYR A 867 -7.72 -15.62 -6.04
N LYS A 868 -8.82 -14.86 -5.90
CA LYS A 868 -9.02 -13.64 -6.71
C LYS A 868 -8.29 -12.45 -6.09
N ALA A 869 -7.06 -12.21 -6.53
CA ALA A 869 -6.27 -11.03 -6.15
C ALA A 869 -6.39 -9.90 -7.19
N VAL A 870 -6.55 -8.66 -6.74
CA VAL A 870 -6.74 -7.47 -7.58
C VAL A 870 -5.81 -6.34 -7.10
N SER A 871 -5.06 -5.71 -8.01
CA SER A 871 -4.42 -4.40 -7.74
C SER A 871 -5.32 -3.29 -8.30
N VAL A 872 -5.60 -2.30 -7.48
CA VAL A 872 -6.58 -1.23 -7.76
C VAL A 872 -5.88 -0.04 -8.43
N PRO A 873 -6.30 0.40 -9.63
CA PRO A 873 -5.74 1.55 -10.32
C PRO A 873 -6.31 2.87 -9.75
N HIS A 874 -6.12 3.11 -8.45
CA HIS A 874 -6.57 4.37 -7.84
C HIS A 874 -5.71 5.56 -8.29
N PRO A 875 -6.27 6.78 -8.36
CA PRO A 875 -5.50 7.98 -8.67
C PRO A 875 -4.30 8.16 -7.73
N VAL A 876 -3.11 8.32 -8.32
CA VAL A 876 -1.85 8.70 -7.64
C VAL A 876 -1.24 9.88 -8.38
N TYR A 877 -0.86 10.90 -7.62
CA TYR A 877 -0.27 12.15 -8.11
C TYR A 877 1.25 12.16 -7.95
N VAL A 878 1.95 13.06 -8.65
CA VAL A 878 3.42 13.18 -8.63
C VAL A 878 3.84 14.61 -8.32
N ASP A 879 4.99 14.82 -7.68
CA ASP A 879 5.46 16.15 -7.23
C ASP A 879 6.01 17.05 -8.35
N ARG A 880 6.35 16.50 -9.52
CA ARG A 880 7.18 17.14 -10.57
C ARG A 880 6.71 16.87 -11.99
N THR A 881 7.13 17.74 -12.91
CA THR A 881 6.81 17.69 -14.35
C THR A 881 7.57 16.57 -15.10
N TRP A 882 7.43 15.30 -14.71
CA TRP A 882 8.03 14.17 -15.41
C TRP A 882 7.54 14.09 -16.87
N PRO A 883 8.39 13.79 -17.87
CA PRO A 883 7.91 13.39 -19.20
C PRO A 883 7.11 12.08 -19.06
N PRO A 884 5.79 12.03 -19.36
CA PRO A 884 4.95 10.91 -18.90
C PRO A 884 5.37 9.56 -19.48
N ALA A 885 5.84 9.54 -20.75
CA ALA A 885 6.36 8.33 -21.39
C ALA A 885 7.62 7.78 -20.70
N TYR A 886 8.49 8.66 -20.19
CA TYR A 886 9.69 8.28 -19.45
C TYR A 886 9.31 7.74 -18.06
N MET A 887 8.36 8.37 -17.38
CA MET A 887 7.84 7.89 -16.09
C MET A 887 7.21 6.49 -16.24
N ALA A 888 6.33 6.31 -17.22
CA ALA A 888 5.70 5.03 -17.52
C ALA A 888 6.73 3.94 -17.87
N GLN A 889 7.77 4.28 -18.64
CA GLN A 889 8.89 3.39 -18.94
C GLN A 889 9.67 2.99 -17.68
N VAL A 890 10.00 3.94 -16.79
CA VAL A 890 10.77 3.69 -15.56
C VAL A 890 9.98 2.81 -14.57
N PHE A 891 8.67 3.04 -14.43
CA PHE A 891 7.81 2.32 -13.49
C PHE A 891 7.46 0.90 -13.97
N ASN A 892 7.37 0.68 -15.29
CA ASN A 892 7.14 -0.63 -15.91
C ASN A 892 8.41 -1.17 -16.60
N ASN A 893 9.59 -0.87 -16.04
CA ASN A 893 10.89 -1.30 -16.58
C ASN A 893 11.29 -2.74 -16.20
N GLY A 894 10.38 -3.51 -15.63
CA GLY A 894 10.55 -4.91 -15.29
C GLY A 894 10.42 -5.84 -16.51
N ARG A 895 10.47 -7.15 -16.24
CA ARG A 895 10.40 -8.19 -17.29
C ARG A 895 9.10 -8.07 -18.08
N ASP A 896 9.19 -8.13 -19.40
CA ASP A 896 8.05 -8.06 -20.32
C ASP A 896 7.14 -6.83 -20.10
N GLY A 897 7.69 -5.71 -19.63
CA GLY A 897 6.93 -4.49 -19.34
C GLY A 897 6.07 -4.58 -18.07
N THR A 898 6.41 -5.47 -17.13
CA THR A 898 5.88 -5.46 -15.76
C THR A 898 6.65 -4.49 -14.87
N SER A 899 6.25 -4.31 -13.62
CA SER A 899 6.99 -3.51 -12.63
C SER A 899 8.11 -4.28 -11.90
N GLY A 900 8.18 -5.62 -12.05
CA GLY A 900 9.13 -6.50 -11.34
C GLY A 900 9.80 -7.54 -12.24
N GLY A 901 10.19 -8.69 -11.68
CA GLY A 901 10.70 -9.84 -12.45
C GLY A 901 12.09 -9.68 -13.08
N SER A 902 12.79 -8.57 -12.82
CA SER A 902 14.06 -8.17 -13.45
C SER A 902 14.86 -7.23 -12.54
N ARG A 903 16.20 -7.16 -12.72
CA ARG A 903 17.09 -6.18 -12.06
C ARG A 903 16.79 -4.72 -12.47
N THR A 904 16.02 -4.53 -13.53
CA THR A 904 15.55 -3.20 -13.98
C THR A 904 14.22 -2.77 -13.33
N SER A 905 13.62 -3.63 -12.50
CA SER A 905 12.47 -3.37 -11.62
C SER A 905 12.52 -2.02 -10.90
N ILE A 906 11.35 -1.39 -10.74
CA ILE A 906 11.18 -0.18 -9.93
C ILE A 906 11.35 -0.47 -8.43
N PHE A 907 11.04 -1.69 -8.00
CA PHE A 907 11.24 -2.22 -6.64
C PHE A 907 12.67 -2.76 -6.45
N GLY A 908 13.31 -2.42 -5.32
CA GLY A 908 14.75 -2.47 -5.10
C GLY A 908 15.42 -1.10 -5.18
N ASP A 909 16.68 -1.04 -5.61
CA ASP A 909 17.53 0.18 -5.67
C ASP A 909 16.91 1.38 -6.43
N ARG A 910 15.80 1.16 -7.16
CA ARG A 910 15.11 2.17 -7.98
C ARG A 910 13.89 2.79 -7.29
N GLU A 911 13.55 2.37 -6.08
CA GLU A 911 12.38 2.87 -5.33
C GLU A 911 12.43 4.38 -5.07
N HIS A 912 13.62 4.98 -5.11
CA HIS A 912 13.81 6.43 -5.04
C HIS A 912 13.01 7.22 -6.09
N ASN A 913 12.65 6.61 -7.23
CA ASN A 913 11.81 7.23 -8.25
C ASN A 913 10.34 7.38 -7.81
N MET A 914 9.94 6.80 -6.67
CA MET A 914 8.60 6.87 -6.10
C MET A 914 8.47 7.86 -4.92
N HIS A 915 9.57 8.48 -4.45
CA HIS A 915 9.54 9.51 -3.38
C HIS A 915 8.59 10.68 -3.68
N GLY A 916 8.41 11.01 -4.96
CA GLY A 916 7.55 12.09 -5.43
C GLY A 916 6.06 11.74 -5.54
N LEU A 917 5.62 10.51 -5.24
CA LEU A 917 4.22 10.09 -5.40
C LEU A 917 3.33 10.48 -4.23
N SER A 918 2.03 10.64 -4.45
CA SER A 918 1.06 10.78 -3.34
C SER A 918 0.85 9.49 -2.53
N TRP A 919 1.32 8.35 -3.05
CA TRP A 919 1.12 7.03 -2.48
C TRP A 919 2.40 6.18 -2.60
N PHE A 920 3.29 6.27 -1.59
CA PHE A 920 4.46 5.40 -1.46
C PHE A 920 4.98 5.43 -0.01
N TYR A 921 5.45 4.31 0.56
CA TYR A 921 5.82 4.24 1.99
C TYR A 921 6.88 5.27 2.43
N ASN A 922 7.76 5.66 1.49
CA ASN A 922 8.80 6.66 1.68
C ASN A 922 8.53 7.92 0.83
N SER A 923 7.27 8.34 0.72
CA SER A 923 6.92 9.58 0.00
C SER A 923 7.33 10.83 0.78
N GLY A 924 8.10 11.71 0.14
CA GLY A 924 8.33 13.08 0.61
C GLY A 924 7.25 14.07 0.15
N PHE A 925 6.36 13.67 -0.76
CA PHE A 925 5.32 14.54 -1.33
C PHE A 925 4.03 14.52 -0.51
N ALA A 926 3.48 13.33 -0.24
CA ALA A 926 2.23 13.15 0.51
C ALA A 926 2.20 13.86 1.88
N PRO A 927 3.20 13.71 2.78
CA PRO A 927 3.17 14.34 4.11
C PRO A 927 3.28 15.88 4.05
N ASN A 928 3.85 16.42 2.97
CA ASN A 928 4.04 17.86 2.78
C ASN A 928 2.83 18.51 2.09
N MET A 929 2.18 17.82 1.15
CA MET A 929 0.93 18.28 0.53
C MET A 929 -0.21 18.29 1.54
N TYR A 930 -0.34 17.24 2.37
CA TYR A 930 -1.38 17.16 3.40
C TYR A 930 -1.29 18.29 4.43
N ARG A 931 -0.09 18.53 4.98
CA ARG A 931 0.17 19.63 5.92
C ARG A 931 -0.21 21.01 5.35
N ARG A 932 0.15 21.29 4.09
CA ARG A 932 -0.20 22.55 3.42
C ARG A 932 -1.71 22.68 3.19
N TRP A 933 -2.42 21.60 2.85
CA TRP A 933 -3.88 21.60 2.71
C TRP A 933 -4.62 21.81 4.05
N LEU A 934 -4.06 21.29 5.15
CA LEU A 934 -4.46 21.65 6.53
C LEU A 934 -4.18 23.12 6.90
N GLY A 935 -3.48 23.88 6.05
CA GLY A 935 -3.16 25.29 6.28
C GLY A 935 -1.90 25.52 7.11
N LEU A 936 -1.03 24.50 7.24
CA LEU A 936 0.26 24.62 7.93
C LEU A 936 1.35 25.17 7.00
N ARG A 937 2.46 25.64 7.61
CA ARG A 937 3.69 25.98 6.89
C ARG A 937 4.62 24.77 6.80
N VAL A 938 5.22 24.60 5.62
CA VAL A 938 6.20 23.54 5.33
C VAL A 938 7.34 24.18 4.55
N ASN A 939 8.57 24.08 5.07
CA ASN A 939 9.77 24.75 4.53
C ASN A 939 9.62 26.28 4.41
N ASN A 940 8.87 26.89 5.34
CA ASN A 940 8.39 28.29 5.35
C ASN A 940 7.27 28.62 4.33
N ASP A 941 6.96 27.72 3.39
CA ASP A 941 5.90 27.92 2.40
C ASP A 941 4.51 27.55 2.94
N GLY A 942 3.47 28.30 2.54
CA GLY A 942 2.09 28.08 2.97
C GLY A 942 1.67 28.89 4.20
N GLY A 943 0.70 28.38 4.94
CA GLY A 943 0.05 29.07 6.07
C GLY A 943 -1.00 30.11 5.67
N GLU A 944 -1.71 30.65 6.66
CA GLU A 944 -2.80 31.63 6.49
C GLU A 944 -2.43 32.82 5.60
N GLU A 945 -1.21 33.36 5.74
CA GLU A 945 -0.72 34.49 4.92
C GLU A 945 -0.68 34.14 3.43
N PHE A 946 -0.27 32.91 3.08
CA PHE A 946 -0.26 32.43 1.70
C PHE A 946 -1.68 32.18 1.15
N GLU A 947 -2.62 31.74 1.98
CA GLU A 947 -4.01 31.59 1.56
C GLU A 947 -4.73 32.95 1.42
N GLY A 948 -4.40 33.91 2.29
CA GLY A 948 -5.09 35.18 2.46
C GLY A 948 -4.59 36.34 1.59
N THR A 949 -3.27 36.42 1.34
CA THR A 949 -2.60 37.61 0.81
C THR A 949 -1.86 37.31 -0.50
N GLU A 950 -2.05 38.13 -1.54
CA GLU A 950 -1.23 38.08 -2.77
C GLU A 950 0.08 38.86 -2.56
N ASP A 951 1.21 38.16 -2.63
CA ASP A 951 2.54 38.77 -2.68
C ASP A 951 2.95 39.04 -4.15
N GLN A 952 2.89 40.30 -4.55
CA GLN A 952 3.23 40.72 -5.92
C GLN A 952 4.74 40.77 -6.20
N SER A 953 5.61 40.57 -5.19
CA SER A 953 7.06 40.42 -5.40
C SER A 953 7.40 39.04 -5.98
N LYS A 954 6.58 38.04 -5.68
CA LYS A 954 6.77 36.64 -6.09
C LYS A 954 6.34 36.40 -7.55
N LYS A 955 7.32 36.03 -8.38
CA LYS A 955 7.18 35.80 -9.84
C LYS A 955 8.11 34.70 -10.39
N GLY A 956 8.67 33.87 -9.50
CA GLY A 956 9.57 32.77 -9.86
C GLY A 956 8.85 31.42 -9.90
N LYS A 957 9.58 30.35 -10.27
CA LYS A 957 9.10 28.96 -10.18
C LYS A 957 9.31 28.37 -8.78
N GLY A 958 8.53 27.34 -8.44
CA GLY A 958 8.53 26.61 -7.17
C GLY A 958 7.57 27.20 -6.14
N VAL A 959 7.06 26.35 -5.24
CA VAL A 959 5.97 26.65 -4.29
C VAL A 959 6.17 27.95 -3.51
N GLY A 960 7.37 28.18 -2.96
CA GLY A 960 7.69 29.41 -2.23
C GLY A 960 7.69 30.70 -3.06
N ASN A 961 7.73 30.60 -4.38
CA ASN A 961 7.63 31.71 -5.33
C ASN A 961 6.23 31.87 -5.95
N MET A 962 5.24 31.09 -5.53
CA MET A 962 3.83 31.35 -5.82
C MET A 962 3.35 32.56 -5.01
N ARG A 963 2.47 33.39 -5.59
CA ARG A 963 2.01 34.64 -4.95
C ARG A 963 1.12 34.44 -3.72
N GLY A 964 0.39 33.33 -3.64
CA GLY A 964 -0.69 33.19 -2.66
C GLY A 964 -1.90 34.07 -2.94
N GLY A 965 -2.75 34.27 -1.94
CA GLY A 965 -3.99 35.05 -1.99
C GLY A 965 -5.18 34.29 -2.59
N GLU A 966 -4.97 33.12 -3.18
CA GLU A 966 -5.99 32.30 -3.86
C GLU A 966 -7.04 31.67 -2.92
N GLY A 967 -6.93 31.82 -1.60
CA GLY A 967 -7.76 31.12 -0.63
C GLY A 967 -7.16 29.78 -0.19
N ARG A 968 -7.96 28.98 0.52
CA ARG A 968 -7.52 27.66 0.99
C ARG A 968 -7.29 26.70 -0.16
N MET A 969 -6.32 25.79 -0.01
CA MET A 969 -6.17 24.66 -0.93
C MET A 969 -7.44 23.79 -0.98
N CYS A 970 -7.70 23.23 -2.16
CA CYS A 970 -8.82 22.33 -2.41
C CYS A 970 -8.31 21.14 -3.23
N LEU A 971 -8.37 19.93 -2.66
CA LEU A 971 -7.85 18.71 -3.28
C LEU A 971 -9.01 17.82 -3.74
N PRO A 972 -8.97 17.22 -4.95
CA PRO A 972 -9.88 16.15 -5.30
C PRO A 972 -9.65 14.92 -4.41
N PRO A 973 -10.60 13.97 -4.33
CA PRO A 973 -10.43 12.73 -3.59
C PRO A 973 -9.19 11.94 -4.03
N MET A 974 -8.21 11.81 -3.15
CA MET A 974 -6.95 11.11 -3.40
C MET A 974 -6.44 10.48 -2.11
N LEU A 975 -5.73 9.36 -2.25
CA LEU A 975 -5.02 8.72 -1.14
C LEU A 975 -3.65 9.36 -0.94
N LEU A 976 -3.28 9.52 0.33
CA LEU A 976 -2.05 10.16 0.79
C LEU A 976 -1.35 9.23 1.79
N HIS A 977 -0.12 8.83 1.48
CA HIS A 977 0.69 7.97 2.35
C HIS A 977 2.20 8.21 2.14
N PRO A 978 3.01 8.29 3.22
CA PRO A 978 2.60 8.33 4.62
C PRO A 978 2.20 9.75 5.06
N VAL A 979 1.40 9.84 6.12
CA VAL A 979 1.08 11.06 6.86
C VAL A 979 1.26 10.78 8.34
N LYS A 980 2.45 11.12 8.85
CA LYS A 980 2.85 11.01 10.27
C LYS A 980 3.04 12.39 10.88
N ASP A 981 2.95 12.51 12.20
CA ASP A 981 3.31 13.70 13.01
C ASP A 981 2.72 15.03 12.53
N VAL A 982 1.40 15.05 12.39
CA VAL A 982 0.65 16.25 12.01
C VAL A 982 0.36 17.07 13.27
N GLU A 983 1.25 18.02 13.59
CA GLU A 983 1.04 18.96 14.70
C GLU A 983 0.14 20.10 14.26
N LEU A 984 -1.06 20.18 14.84
CA LEU A 984 -2.03 21.25 14.62
C LEU A 984 -1.96 22.28 15.78
N PRO A 985 -1.96 23.60 15.50
CA PRO A 985 -2.00 24.60 16.57
C PRO A 985 -3.32 24.58 17.36
N VAL A 986 -3.22 24.25 18.64
CA VAL A 986 -4.33 24.23 19.63
C VAL A 986 -4.34 25.55 20.42
N GLU A 987 -5.51 26.07 20.83
CA GLU A 987 -5.57 27.14 21.85
C GLU A 987 -5.04 26.58 23.19
N ALA A 988 -3.89 27.09 23.65
CA ALA A 988 -3.36 26.74 24.96
C ALA A 988 -4.41 27.06 26.05
N PRO A 989 -4.67 26.15 27.01
CA PRO A 989 -5.59 26.43 28.10
C PRO A 989 -5.12 27.70 28.82
N LYS A 990 -6.02 28.68 28.96
CA LYS A 990 -5.73 29.91 29.70
C LYS A 990 -5.20 29.53 31.07
N ALA A 991 -3.92 29.81 31.31
CA ALA A 991 -3.32 29.66 32.62
C ALA A 991 -4.23 30.34 33.64
N GLU A 992 -4.60 29.62 34.69
CA GLU A 992 -5.39 30.18 35.77
C GLU A 992 -4.57 31.33 36.36
N ALA A 993 -5.07 32.56 36.17
CA ALA A 993 -4.41 33.72 36.73
C ALA A 993 -4.56 33.62 38.26
N GLU A 994 -3.46 33.36 38.97
CA GLU A 994 -3.43 33.49 40.43
C GLU A 994 -3.86 34.93 40.79
N GLU A 995 -5.13 35.09 41.20
CA GLU A 995 -5.68 36.36 41.69
C GLU A 995 -5.02 36.73 43.03
N GLY A 996 -3.80 37.26 42.98
CA GLY A 996 -3.11 37.72 44.18
C GLY A 996 -1.62 38.05 44.09
N LYS A 997 -0.88 37.63 43.05
CA LYS A 997 0.58 37.87 42.97
C LYS A 997 1.00 38.61 41.70
N ALA A 998 1.07 39.94 41.81
CA ALA A 998 1.86 40.73 40.88
C ALA A 998 3.36 40.39 41.07
N PRO A 999 4.12 40.10 40.00
CA PRO A 999 5.56 39.89 40.12
C PRO A 999 6.24 41.18 40.59
N GLN A 1000 7.07 41.07 41.63
CA GLN A 1000 7.75 42.21 42.22
C GLN A 1000 8.88 42.66 41.29
N SER A 1001 8.72 43.83 40.66
CA SER A 1001 9.70 44.37 39.72
C SER A 1001 10.97 44.82 40.44
N ASP A 1002 12.07 44.11 40.23
CA ASP A 1002 13.41 44.58 40.61
C ASP A 1002 13.78 45.82 39.75
N PRO A 1003 14.12 46.98 40.35
CA PRO A 1003 14.56 48.16 39.59
C PRO A 1003 15.97 48.07 38.99
N GLY A 1004 16.70 46.95 39.16
CA GLY A 1004 18.12 46.82 38.83
C GLY A 1004 18.50 45.98 37.61
N ALA A 1005 17.54 45.53 36.78
CA ALA A 1005 17.75 44.62 35.65
C ALA A 1005 17.51 45.27 34.26
#